data_AF-A0A2D9VFM7-F1
#
_entry.id   AF-A0A2D9VFM7-F1
#
_cell.length_a   1.000
_cell.length_b   1.000
_cell.length_c   1.000
_cell.angle_alpha   90.00
_cell.angle_beta   90.00
_cell.angle_gamma   90.00
#
_symmetry.space_group_name_H-M   'P 1'
#
loop_
_entity.id
_entity.type
_entity.pdbx_description
1 polymer ?
#
loop_
_entity_poly.entity_id
_entity_poly.type
_entity_poly.pdbx_seq_one_letter_code
_entity_poly.pdbx_strand_id
1 'polypeptide(L)'
;MKIESSNLYFAILLIVLSVICWFVAPYKDLAMWTIFFLAAYSAIANDSIQTIGTFIASNSHRKWYYLWLFMGSIFLLTVTYSWLNYDGDISHGRLFSKGLNEAPSNFVFLQVFAPVVLLIITRLKMPVSTSILLLSAFTTQASSITSIISKSFFGYFIAFCIAIFVWIITTGFFEKYKKTKPSKIWVPLQWVSSGALWSTWIMQDMANIAVVLPRSLNTDQFVLVTSSVFFGLGLLFYLKGDRIQEIVTEKSDIIDVRAATVVDFIYACLLYYLKIISTIPISTTWVFIGLLGGREIAINFRKIDGDKVRAIKLLVKDTVYAFIGLLVSVILAISINENMRNQIFKDFGIIDEKEIVEPLIKTEKVERDIDDPAIWYNEKNPSKSIILGTQKDENGALIVYDLKGEIDINKSVYGLARPNNVDVLNDVLIDGNYVDIAVVTERLKNNIRIYSLPEMIELDGGGLRVFENEINPQPMGIALWRDDTGYGHVIVGKKNGVSGKYLNQYKLESKGDGTFKLKFLRSFGSFSGIKEIEAIAIDLKNNYIYYSDENFGVRKYHADVENGNDEIISFGNNFVGDHEGISIIFKKNKYIVVSDQQPINQFRIFMPEKEYKEIGSFFTTSIDSDGSDFHPGPFPAPFKNGIFVAMSDDLSFHYFSWDQIKTSFEVD
;
A
#
# COMPACT_ATOMS: atom_id res chain seq x y z
N MET A 1 -41.08 27.04 -10.10
CA MET A 1 -40.71 26.81 -11.51
C MET A 1 -39.19 26.69 -11.79
N LYS A 2 -38.34 27.75 -11.80
CA LYS A 2 -36.90 27.60 -12.18
C LYS A 2 -36.06 26.70 -11.25
N ILE A 3 -36.39 26.63 -9.95
CA ILE A 3 -35.66 25.82 -8.96
C ILE A 3 -36.06 24.34 -9.03
N GLU A 4 -37.35 24.05 -9.23
CA GLU A 4 -37.86 22.67 -9.38
C GLU A 4 -37.34 22.00 -10.65
N SER A 5 -37.26 22.71 -11.78
CA SER A 5 -36.68 22.19 -13.01
C SER A 5 -35.18 21.87 -12.84
N SER A 6 -34.43 22.72 -12.13
CA SER A 6 -32.99 22.52 -11.88
C SER A 6 -32.70 21.27 -11.02
N ASN A 7 -33.57 20.93 -10.08
CA ASN A 7 -33.43 19.73 -9.26
C ASN A 7 -33.81 18.47 -10.02
N LEU A 8 -34.83 18.54 -10.88
CA LEU A 8 -35.19 17.43 -11.77
C LEU A 8 -34.06 17.08 -12.76
N TYR A 9 -33.47 18.09 -13.44
CA TYR A 9 -32.35 17.84 -14.36
C TYR A 9 -31.13 17.23 -13.67
N PHE A 10 -30.89 17.59 -12.41
CA PHE A 10 -29.81 16.99 -11.64
C PHE A 10 -30.10 15.57 -11.21
N ALA A 11 -31.33 15.28 -10.77
CA ALA A 11 -31.74 13.92 -10.46
C ALA A 11 -31.63 13.02 -11.71
N ILE A 12 -32.06 13.50 -12.88
CA ILE A 12 -31.88 12.79 -14.15
C ILE A 12 -30.39 12.57 -14.46
N LEU A 13 -29.55 13.59 -14.31
CA LEU A 13 -28.10 13.46 -14.49
C LEU A 13 -27.52 12.39 -13.56
N LEU A 14 -27.91 12.36 -12.28
CA LEU A 14 -27.46 11.35 -11.34
C LEU A 14 -27.89 9.95 -11.74
N ILE A 15 -29.13 9.76 -12.18
CA ILE A 15 -29.61 8.45 -12.66
C ILE A 15 -28.78 7.99 -13.86
N VAL A 16 -28.55 8.88 -14.83
CA VAL A 16 -27.73 8.57 -16.01
C VAL A 16 -26.30 8.21 -15.61
N LEU A 17 -25.68 8.99 -14.72
CA LEU A 17 -24.35 8.70 -14.21
C LEU A 17 -24.30 7.36 -13.44
N SER A 18 -25.29 7.05 -12.61
CA SER A 18 -25.39 5.76 -11.92
C SER A 18 -25.46 4.60 -12.91
N VAL A 19 -26.27 4.71 -13.96
CA VAL A 19 -26.38 3.67 -15.00
C VAL A 19 -25.05 3.49 -15.74
N ILE A 20 -24.37 4.59 -16.09
CA ILE A 20 -23.04 4.54 -16.71
C ILE A 20 -22.05 3.86 -15.77
N CYS A 21 -21.97 4.29 -14.50
CA CYS A 21 -21.07 3.72 -13.51
C CYS A 21 -21.30 2.20 -13.34
N TRP A 22 -22.56 1.75 -13.32
CA TRP A 22 -22.90 0.34 -13.22
C TRP A 22 -22.48 -0.45 -14.46
N PHE A 23 -22.70 0.10 -15.66
CA PHE A 23 -22.34 -0.57 -16.91
C PHE A 23 -20.82 -0.67 -17.12
N VAL A 24 -20.05 0.36 -16.75
CA VAL A 24 -18.60 0.38 -16.98
C VAL A 24 -17.81 -0.35 -15.90
N ALA A 25 -18.34 -0.52 -14.68
CA ALA A 25 -17.62 -1.10 -13.54
C ALA A 25 -16.91 -2.44 -13.84
N PRO A 26 -17.51 -3.40 -14.58
CA PRO A 26 -16.85 -4.66 -14.92
C PRO A 26 -15.68 -4.52 -15.92
N TYR A 27 -15.57 -3.39 -16.62
CA TYR A 27 -14.60 -3.18 -17.69
C TYR A 27 -13.48 -2.24 -17.23
N LYS A 28 -12.33 -2.82 -16.84
CA LYS A 28 -11.18 -2.10 -16.25
C LYS A 28 -10.87 -0.75 -16.90
N ASP A 29 -10.58 -0.73 -18.20
CA ASP A 29 -10.15 0.50 -18.88
C ASP A 29 -11.27 1.55 -18.96
N LEU A 30 -12.51 1.12 -19.21
CA LEU A 30 -13.67 2.03 -19.25
C LEU A 30 -13.99 2.58 -17.86
N ALA A 31 -13.93 1.76 -16.82
CA ALA A 31 -14.09 2.17 -15.44
C ALA A 31 -13.02 3.18 -15.02
N MET A 32 -11.74 2.88 -15.29
CA MET A 32 -10.61 3.75 -15.00
C MET A 32 -10.78 5.13 -15.62
N TRP A 33 -11.03 5.22 -16.94
CA TRP A 33 -11.20 6.51 -17.60
C TRP A 33 -12.47 7.24 -17.15
N THR A 34 -13.56 6.52 -16.90
CA THR A 34 -14.79 7.11 -16.37
C THR A 34 -14.55 7.73 -15.00
N ILE A 35 -13.87 7.02 -14.10
CA ILE A 35 -13.49 7.54 -12.78
C ILE A 35 -12.61 8.77 -12.95
N PHE A 36 -11.57 8.70 -13.78
CA PHE A 36 -10.66 9.83 -14.00
C PHE A 36 -11.42 11.08 -14.45
N PHE A 37 -12.28 11.00 -15.47
CA PHE A 37 -13.00 12.17 -15.96
C PHE A 37 -13.99 12.73 -14.94
N LEU A 38 -14.70 11.86 -14.22
CA LEU A 38 -15.63 12.29 -13.19
C LEU A 38 -14.90 12.90 -11.99
N ALA A 39 -13.78 12.30 -11.55
CA ALA A 39 -12.95 12.79 -10.46
C ALA A 39 -12.27 14.12 -10.82
N ALA A 40 -11.74 14.25 -12.04
CA ALA A 40 -11.15 15.49 -12.54
C ALA A 40 -12.15 16.65 -12.45
N TYR A 41 -13.38 16.44 -12.95
CA TYR A 41 -14.41 17.47 -12.87
C TYR A 41 -14.87 17.72 -11.44
N SER A 42 -15.16 16.68 -10.66
CA SER A 42 -15.76 16.80 -9.33
C SER A 42 -14.78 17.36 -8.29
N ALA A 43 -13.53 16.90 -8.27
CA ALA A 43 -12.50 17.37 -7.35
C ALA A 43 -12.15 18.84 -7.63
N ILE A 44 -11.87 19.18 -8.89
CA ILE A 44 -11.59 20.58 -9.28
C ILE A 44 -12.80 21.46 -9.00
N ALA A 45 -14.03 21.00 -9.30
CA ALA A 45 -15.23 21.78 -9.01
C ALA A 45 -15.43 22.03 -7.50
N ASN A 46 -15.17 21.02 -6.66
CA ASN A 46 -15.28 21.11 -5.21
C ASN A 46 -14.25 22.08 -4.62
N ASP A 47 -12.99 21.91 -5.00
CA ASP A 47 -11.86 22.64 -4.40
C ASP A 47 -11.60 23.98 -5.11
N SER A 48 -12.24 24.23 -6.26
CA SER A 48 -12.17 25.52 -6.96
C SER A 48 -12.60 26.69 -6.09
N ILE A 49 -13.49 26.50 -5.11
CA ILE A 49 -13.89 27.56 -4.17
C ILE A 49 -12.69 28.02 -3.33
N GLN A 50 -11.81 27.09 -2.94
CA GLN A 50 -10.70 27.32 -2.00
C GLN A 50 -9.43 27.79 -2.71
N THR A 51 -9.30 27.52 -4.00
CA THR A 51 -8.06 27.73 -4.78
C THR A 51 -8.20 28.82 -5.83
N ILE A 52 -9.14 28.65 -6.76
CA ILE A 52 -9.34 29.55 -7.91
C ILE A 52 -10.50 30.54 -7.64
N GLY A 53 -11.32 30.31 -6.62
CA GLY A 53 -12.55 31.04 -6.36
C GLY A 53 -12.32 32.52 -6.05
N THR A 54 -11.34 32.81 -5.20
CA THR A 54 -10.88 34.18 -4.89
C THR A 54 -10.34 34.88 -6.14
N PHE A 55 -9.61 34.16 -6.99
CA PHE A 55 -9.09 34.66 -8.26
C PHE A 55 -10.19 35.00 -9.26
N ILE A 56 -11.19 34.11 -9.43
CA ILE A 56 -12.36 34.34 -10.29
C ILE A 56 -13.15 35.55 -9.78
N ALA A 57 -13.47 35.61 -8.49
CA ALA A 57 -14.27 36.68 -7.92
C ALA A 57 -13.59 38.06 -8.08
N SER A 58 -12.30 38.14 -7.77
CA SER A 58 -11.50 39.38 -7.86
C SER A 58 -11.29 39.86 -9.30
N ASN A 59 -11.37 38.95 -10.28
CA ASN A 59 -11.12 39.22 -11.68
C ASN A 59 -12.36 39.03 -12.58
N SER A 60 -13.57 39.00 -11.98
CA SER A 60 -14.85 38.80 -12.70
C SER A 60 -15.12 39.81 -13.82
N HIS A 61 -14.55 41.01 -13.70
CA HIS A 61 -14.59 42.05 -14.75
C HIS A 61 -13.75 41.71 -16.00
N ARG A 62 -12.87 40.71 -15.93
CA ARG A 62 -12.03 40.27 -17.04
C ARG A 62 -12.71 39.13 -17.78
N LYS A 63 -12.39 39.00 -19.07
CA LYS A 63 -12.93 37.90 -19.89
C LYS A 63 -12.40 36.56 -19.41
N TRP A 64 -13.29 35.58 -19.28
CA TRP A 64 -13.03 34.26 -18.70
C TRP A 64 -11.84 33.55 -19.36
N TYR A 65 -11.63 33.70 -20.67
CA TYR A 65 -10.55 33.02 -21.38
C TYR A 65 -9.15 33.48 -20.97
N TYR A 66 -8.97 34.73 -20.51
CA TYR A 66 -7.67 35.17 -19.97
C TYR A 66 -7.37 34.50 -18.63
N LEU A 67 -8.40 34.33 -17.80
CA LEU A 67 -8.29 33.67 -16.50
C LEU A 67 -8.03 32.17 -16.68
N TRP A 68 -8.74 31.56 -17.63
CA TRP A 68 -8.53 30.17 -18.02
C TRP A 68 -7.13 29.92 -18.56
N LEU A 69 -6.65 30.71 -19.53
CA LEU A 69 -5.31 30.52 -20.09
C LEU A 69 -4.22 30.64 -19.02
N PHE A 70 -4.37 31.57 -18.07
CA PHE A 70 -3.43 31.72 -16.97
C PHE A 70 -3.40 30.48 -16.07
N MET A 71 -4.55 30.06 -15.51
CA MET A 71 -4.60 28.93 -14.58
C MET A 71 -4.37 27.58 -15.28
N GLY A 72 -4.82 27.45 -16.53
CA GLY A 72 -4.58 26.29 -17.38
C GLY A 72 -3.10 26.14 -17.74
N SER A 73 -2.39 27.23 -18.03
CA SER A 73 -0.94 27.16 -18.30
C SER A 73 -0.17 26.72 -17.06
N ILE A 74 -0.53 27.22 -15.88
CA ILE A 74 0.07 26.78 -14.61
C ILE A 74 -0.19 25.28 -14.41
N PHE A 75 -1.42 24.82 -14.64
CA PHE A 75 -1.75 23.40 -14.57
C PHE A 75 -0.84 22.55 -15.47
N LEU A 76 -0.73 22.92 -16.76
CA LEU A 76 0.12 22.21 -17.70
C LEU A 76 1.58 22.19 -17.25
N LEU A 77 2.12 23.33 -16.81
CA LEU A 77 3.51 23.41 -16.32
C LEU A 77 3.74 22.53 -15.08
N THR A 78 2.85 22.60 -14.09
CA THR A 78 2.99 21.85 -12.84
C THR A 78 2.89 20.34 -13.04
N VAL A 79 1.99 19.88 -13.91
CA VAL A 79 1.81 18.45 -14.20
C VAL A 79 2.91 17.93 -15.13
N THR A 80 3.34 18.72 -16.12
CA THR A 80 4.48 18.37 -16.99
C THR A 80 5.77 18.26 -16.19
N TYR A 81 5.99 19.17 -15.23
CA TYR A 81 7.14 19.07 -14.33
C TYR A 81 7.13 17.76 -13.55
N SER A 82 5.97 17.33 -13.04
CA SER A 82 5.85 16.03 -12.35
C SER A 82 6.24 14.88 -13.29
N TRP A 83 5.60 14.84 -14.46
CA TRP A 83 5.75 13.75 -15.42
C TRP A 83 7.21 13.56 -15.86
N LEU A 84 7.96 14.65 -16.03
CA LEU A 84 9.38 14.62 -16.42
C LEU A 84 10.33 14.26 -15.26
N ASN A 85 10.00 14.60 -14.01
CA ASN A 85 10.92 14.42 -12.87
C ASN A 85 10.60 13.20 -12.00
N TYR A 86 9.45 12.55 -12.22
CA TYR A 86 8.98 11.40 -11.44
C TYR A 86 8.61 10.22 -12.35
N ASP A 87 9.41 9.97 -13.40
CA ASP A 87 9.29 8.79 -14.29
C ASP A 87 7.88 8.54 -14.84
N GLY A 88 7.20 9.60 -15.26
CA GLY A 88 5.85 9.53 -15.82
C GLY A 88 4.71 9.71 -14.80
N ASP A 89 4.99 9.96 -13.52
CA ASP A 89 3.98 10.29 -12.50
C ASP A 89 3.52 11.75 -12.60
N ILE A 90 2.21 11.97 -12.43
CA ILE A 90 1.59 13.30 -12.43
C ILE A 90 1.15 13.77 -11.04
N SER A 91 1.37 12.95 -10.01
CA SER A 91 0.93 13.20 -8.64
C SER A 91 2.02 13.79 -7.75
N HIS A 92 3.19 14.20 -8.27
CA HIS A 92 4.33 14.68 -7.47
C HIS A 92 4.78 13.66 -6.40
N GLY A 93 4.74 12.38 -6.75
CA GLY A 93 5.13 11.25 -5.91
C GLY A 93 4.19 10.96 -4.74
N ARG A 94 3.01 11.57 -4.71
CA ARG A 94 2.00 11.35 -3.65
C ARG A 94 1.43 9.93 -3.69
N LEU A 95 1.33 9.34 -4.89
CA LEU A 95 0.81 7.98 -5.06
C LEU A 95 1.87 6.90 -4.81
N PHE A 96 3.12 7.22 -4.50
CA PHE A 96 4.13 6.21 -4.12
C PHE A 96 4.04 5.76 -2.65
N SER A 97 3.11 6.32 -1.86
CA SER A 97 2.89 5.89 -0.48
C SER A 97 2.26 4.50 -0.40
N LYS A 98 2.62 3.72 0.64
CA LYS A 98 2.09 2.37 0.91
C LYS A 98 0.55 2.34 0.85
N GLY A 99 0.00 1.39 0.08
CA GLY A 99 -1.45 1.22 -0.13
C GLY A 99 -2.05 2.09 -1.25
N LEU A 100 -1.24 2.92 -1.91
CA LEU A 100 -1.59 3.68 -3.12
C LEU A 100 -0.56 3.50 -4.26
N ASN A 101 0.56 2.84 -3.98
CA ASN A 101 1.68 2.62 -4.91
C ASN A 101 1.34 1.76 -6.12
N GLU A 102 0.18 1.10 -6.13
CA GLU A 102 -0.31 0.33 -7.26
C GLU A 102 -1.64 0.89 -7.75
N ALA A 103 -1.84 0.86 -9.07
CA ALA A 103 -3.10 1.27 -9.67
C ALA A 103 -4.11 0.11 -9.55
N PRO A 104 -5.40 0.39 -9.25
CA PRO A 104 -6.41 -0.65 -9.13
C PRO A 104 -6.52 -1.52 -10.40
N SER A 105 -6.56 -2.84 -10.22
CA SER A 105 -6.72 -3.81 -11.32
C SER A 105 -8.19 -4.10 -11.64
N ASN A 106 -9.07 -3.99 -10.64
CA ASN A 106 -10.51 -4.22 -10.74
C ASN A 106 -11.29 -3.08 -10.07
N PHE A 107 -12.52 -2.83 -10.51
CA PHE A 107 -13.38 -1.78 -9.97
C PHE A 107 -14.73 -2.33 -9.56
N VAL A 108 -15.22 -1.94 -8.39
CA VAL A 108 -16.61 -2.15 -7.99
C VAL A 108 -17.46 -0.92 -8.30
N PHE A 109 -18.79 -1.10 -8.43
CA PHE A 109 -19.71 -0.01 -8.72
C PHE A 109 -19.50 1.22 -7.82
N LEU A 110 -19.35 1.01 -6.50
CA LEU A 110 -19.17 2.10 -5.54
C LEU A 110 -17.88 2.90 -5.75
N GLN A 111 -16.81 2.28 -6.27
CA GLN A 111 -15.57 2.98 -6.63
C GLN A 111 -15.78 3.86 -7.86
N VAL A 112 -16.46 3.34 -8.89
CA VAL A 112 -16.80 4.10 -10.09
C VAL A 112 -17.77 5.25 -9.76
N PHE A 113 -18.63 5.03 -8.76
CA PHE A 113 -19.63 5.99 -8.31
C PHE A 113 -19.08 7.03 -7.29
N ALA A 114 -17.91 6.80 -6.67
CA ALA A 114 -17.36 7.70 -5.65
C ALA A 114 -17.20 9.16 -6.13
N PRO A 115 -16.72 9.45 -7.35
CA PRO A 115 -16.71 10.82 -7.88
C PRO A 115 -18.11 11.45 -8.03
N VAL A 116 -19.15 10.64 -8.27
CA VAL A 116 -20.54 11.11 -8.34
C VAL A 116 -21.05 11.50 -6.96
N VAL A 117 -20.69 10.73 -5.92
CA VAL A 117 -20.97 11.11 -4.51
C VAL A 117 -20.37 12.48 -4.20
N LEU A 118 -19.12 12.72 -4.62
CA LEU A 118 -18.50 14.03 -4.48
C LEU A 118 -19.29 15.13 -5.20
N LEU A 119 -19.77 14.90 -6.44
CA LEU A 119 -20.62 15.87 -7.16
C LEU A 119 -21.92 16.21 -6.42
N ILE A 120 -22.57 15.21 -5.81
CA ILE A 120 -23.80 15.42 -5.02
C ILE A 120 -23.49 16.35 -3.84
N ILE A 121 -22.44 16.03 -3.10
CA ILE A 121 -22.00 16.78 -1.92
C ILE A 121 -21.59 18.21 -2.30
N THR A 122 -20.83 18.39 -3.38
CA THR A 122 -20.42 19.71 -3.87
C THR A 122 -21.65 20.56 -4.20
N ARG A 123 -22.73 19.98 -4.76
CA ARG A 123 -23.99 20.70 -5.01
C ARG A 123 -24.70 21.13 -3.73
N LEU A 124 -24.57 20.37 -2.65
CA LEU A 124 -25.12 20.72 -1.33
C LEU A 124 -24.34 21.86 -0.64
N LYS A 125 -23.31 22.43 -1.29
CA LYS A 125 -22.44 23.49 -0.77
C LYS A 125 -21.74 23.10 0.56
N MET A 126 -21.53 21.80 0.77
CA MET A 126 -20.82 21.27 1.95
C MET A 126 -19.33 21.10 1.62
N PRO A 127 -18.39 21.71 2.37
CA PRO A 127 -16.97 21.50 2.15
C PRO A 127 -16.61 20.06 2.57
N VAL A 128 -16.19 19.24 1.62
CA VAL A 128 -15.80 17.85 1.87
C VAL A 128 -14.42 17.58 1.33
N SER A 129 -13.67 16.79 2.10
CA SER A 129 -12.32 16.37 1.77
C SER A 129 -12.34 15.45 0.55
N THR A 130 -11.93 15.99 -0.59
CA THR A 130 -11.73 15.24 -1.84
C THR A 130 -10.73 14.12 -1.66
N SER A 131 -9.61 14.38 -0.97
CA SER A 131 -8.56 13.40 -0.73
C SER A 131 -9.05 12.25 0.17
N ILE A 132 -9.80 12.54 1.24
CA ILE A 132 -10.33 11.48 2.11
C ILE A 132 -11.43 10.69 1.39
N LEU A 133 -12.27 11.31 0.57
CA LEU A 133 -13.34 10.61 -0.14
C LEU A 133 -12.79 9.72 -1.27
N LEU A 134 -12.00 10.30 -2.16
CA LEU A 134 -11.52 9.61 -3.35
C LEU A 134 -10.39 8.64 -3.01
N LEU A 135 -9.37 9.04 -2.26
CA LEU A 135 -8.26 8.12 -1.99
C LEU A 135 -8.72 6.94 -1.14
N SER A 136 -9.53 7.17 -0.10
CA SER A 136 -10.02 6.06 0.75
C SER A 136 -10.90 5.06 -0.01
N ALA A 137 -11.54 5.47 -1.11
CA ALA A 137 -12.29 4.56 -1.99
C ALA A 137 -11.37 3.60 -2.77
N PHE A 138 -10.09 3.93 -2.93
CA PHE A 138 -9.11 3.14 -3.69
C PHE A 138 -7.96 2.60 -2.82
N THR A 139 -7.91 2.93 -1.52
CA THR A 139 -6.94 2.32 -0.60
C THR A 139 -7.36 0.90 -0.24
N THR A 140 -6.41 -0.02 -0.29
CA THR A 140 -6.58 -1.42 0.13
C THR A 140 -6.32 -1.61 1.63
N GLN A 141 -5.55 -0.71 2.27
CA GLN A 141 -5.11 -0.81 3.67
C GLN A 141 -5.79 0.22 4.58
N ALA A 142 -6.31 -0.21 5.74
CA ALA A 142 -6.94 0.67 6.73
C ALA A 142 -5.94 1.64 7.39
N SER A 143 -4.67 1.23 7.51
CA SER A 143 -3.58 2.06 8.03
C SER A 143 -3.34 3.30 7.16
N SER A 144 -3.46 3.18 5.83
CA SER A 144 -3.31 4.30 4.88
C SER A 144 -4.38 5.37 5.11
N ILE A 145 -5.66 5.00 5.31
CA ILE A 145 -6.74 5.95 5.60
C ILE A 145 -6.49 6.67 6.93
N THR A 146 -6.11 5.93 7.97
CA THR A 146 -5.79 6.49 9.28
C THR A 146 -4.65 7.51 9.19
N SER A 147 -3.64 7.22 8.36
CA SER A 147 -2.53 8.13 8.11
C SER A 147 -2.97 9.41 7.38
N ILE A 148 -3.82 9.31 6.35
CA ILE A 148 -4.37 10.45 5.60
C ILE A 148 -5.21 11.34 6.52
N ILE A 149 -6.07 10.73 7.35
CA ILE A 149 -6.90 11.44 8.34
C ILE A 149 -6.03 12.16 9.37
N SER A 150 -5.06 11.45 9.97
CA SER A 150 -4.17 12.00 10.99
C SER A 150 -3.35 13.18 10.46
N LYS A 151 -2.74 13.04 9.27
CA LYS A 151 -1.99 14.12 8.61
C LYS A 151 -2.89 15.30 8.23
N SER A 152 -4.15 15.05 7.87
CA SER A 152 -5.14 16.09 7.61
C SER A 152 -5.50 16.90 8.86
N PHE A 153 -5.70 16.24 10.01
CA PHE A 153 -5.91 16.93 11.28
C PHE A 153 -4.69 17.72 11.74
N PHE A 154 -3.49 17.17 11.54
CA PHE A 154 -2.24 17.89 11.81
C PHE A 154 -2.13 19.15 10.93
N GLY A 155 -2.42 19.03 9.64
CA GLY A 155 -2.48 20.16 8.70
C GLY A 155 -3.50 21.22 9.13
N TYR A 156 -4.70 20.82 9.55
CA TYR A 156 -5.73 21.72 10.11
C TYR A 156 -5.19 22.54 11.29
N PHE A 157 -4.54 21.88 12.27
CA PHE A 157 -4.07 22.55 13.48
C PHE A 157 -2.98 23.58 13.19
N ILE A 158 -2.01 23.22 12.34
CA ILE A 158 -0.98 24.16 11.90
C ILE A 158 -1.60 25.34 11.16
N ALA A 159 -2.52 25.08 10.22
CA ALA A 159 -3.20 26.12 9.46
C ALA A 159 -3.91 27.11 10.38
N PHE A 160 -4.62 26.59 11.38
CA PHE A 160 -5.36 27.37 12.36
C PHE A 160 -4.45 28.29 13.18
N CYS A 161 -3.36 27.77 13.73
CA CYS A 161 -2.42 28.56 14.52
C CYS A 161 -1.70 29.63 13.68
N ILE A 162 -1.22 29.27 12.48
CA ILE A 162 -0.56 30.22 11.57
C ILE A 162 -1.54 31.31 11.15
N ALA A 163 -2.78 30.96 10.82
CA ALA A 163 -3.79 31.94 10.43
C ALA A 163 -4.05 32.93 11.57
N ILE A 164 -4.16 32.48 12.83
CA ILE A 164 -4.32 33.40 13.97
C ILE A 164 -3.15 34.40 14.03
N PHE A 165 -1.92 33.89 13.99
CA PHE A 165 -0.73 34.72 14.08
C PHE A 165 -0.67 35.77 12.97
N VAL A 166 -0.85 35.34 11.71
CA VAL A 166 -0.76 36.24 10.56
C VAL A 166 -1.90 37.26 10.55
N TRP A 167 -3.13 36.86 10.90
CA TRP A 167 -4.25 37.79 10.95
C TRP A 167 -4.17 38.78 12.11
N ILE A 168 -3.61 38.39 13.27
CA ILE A 168 -3.32 39.36 14.34
C ILE A 168 -2.32 40.43 13.87
N ILE A 169 -1.34 40.09 13.04
CA ILE A 169 -0.38 41.08 12.55
C ILE A 169 -1.01 41.96 11.45
N THR A 170 -1.72 41.33 10.50
CA THR A 170 -2.14 41.99 9.26
C THR A 170 -3.48 42.73 9.34
N THR A 171 -4.40 42.35 10.24
CA THR A 171 -5.75 42.94 10.31
C THR A 171 -5.73 44.46 10.48
N GLY A 172 -4.82 44.98 11.33
CA GLY A 172 -4.70 46.43 11.55
C GLY A 172 -4.28 47.20 10.29
N PHE A 173 -3.46 46.59 9.44
CA PHE A 173 -3.07 47.16 8.16
C PHE A 173 -4.25 47.19 7.17
N PHE A 174 -4.99 46.09 7.04
CA PHE A 174 -6.11 46.01 6.10
C PHE A 174 -7.26 46.95 6.46
N GLU A 175 -7.62 47.05 7.74
CA GLU A 175 -8.68 47.97 8.19
C GLU A 175 -8.32 49.44 7.90
N LYS A 176 -7.05 49.83 8.10
CA LYS A 176 -6.55 51.18 7.81
C LYS A 176 -6.71 51.56 6.33
N TYR A 177 -6.54 50.58 5.43
CA TYR A 177 -6.54 50.83 3.99
C TYR A 177 -7.82 50.35 3.28
N LYS A 178 -8.82 49.78 3.98
CA LYS A 178 -10.04 49.20 3.41
C LYS A 178 -10.79 50.14 2.46
N LYS A 179 -10.82 51.45 2.76
CA LYS A 179 -11.50 52.48 1.94
C LYS A 179 -10.63 53.11 0.83
N THR A 180 -9.35 52.73 0.75
CA THR A 180 -8.43 53.29 -0.25
C THR A 180 -8.41 52.44 -1.52
N LYS A 181 -8.31 53.10 -2.68
CA LYS A 181 -8.19 52.40 -3.97
C LYS A 181 -6.85 51.62 -3.99
N PRO A 182 -6.85 50.30 -4.25
CA PRO A 182 -5.61 49.52 -4.30
C PRO A 182 -4.67 50.05 -5.40
N SER A 183 -3.37 50.08 -5.10
CA SER A 183 -2.33 50.34 -6.10
C SER A 183 -2.37 49.29 -7.21
N LYS A 184 -1.96 49.66 -8.43
CA LYS A 184 -1.91 48.77 -9.60
C LYS A 184 -1.03 47.53 -9.38
N ILE A 185 -0.07 47.58 -8.44
CA ILE A 185 0.84 46.46 -8.11
C ILE A 185 0.14 45.28 -7.44
N TRP A 186 -1.03 45.49 -6.83
CA TRP A 186 -1.77 44.42 -6.16
C TRP A 186 -2.37 43.40 -7.14
N VAL A 187 -2.62 43.80 -8.39
CA VAL A 187 -3.12 42.90 -9.42
C VAL A 187 -2.08 41.82 -9.78
N PRO A 188 -0.84 42.15 -10.20
CA PRO A 188 0.16 41.13 -10.48
C PRO A 188 0.54 40.31 -9.24
N LEU A 189 0.59 40.92 -8.03
CA LEU A 189 0.83 40.17 -6.79
C LEU A 189 -0.25 39.13 -6.53
N GLN A 190 -1.52 39.50 -6.71
CA GLN A 190 -2.64 38.57 -6.56
C GLN A 190 -2.59 37.45 -7.58
N TRP A 191 -2.26 37.74 -8.84
CA TRP A 191 -2.13 36.71 -9.87
C TRP A 191 -1.01 35.71 -9.54
N VAL A 192 0.14 36.21 -9.07
CA VAL A 192 1.26 35.36 -8.65
C VAL A 192 0.87 34.51 -7.43
N SER A 193 0.21 35.09 -6.41
CA SER A 193 -0.20 34.34 -5.22
C SER A 193 -1.26 33.28 -5.53
N SER A 194 -2.28 33.62 -6.33
CA SER A 194 -3.30 32.65 -6.74
C SER A 194 -2.73 31.57 -7.65
N GLY A 195 -1.78 31.92 -8.52
CA GLY A 195 -1.07 30.95 -9.36
C GLY A 195 -0.20 29.99 -8.55
N ALA A 196 0.51 30.50 -7.54
CA ALA A 196 1.27 29.68 -6.61
C ALA A 196 0.36 28.73 -5.82
N LEU A 197 -0.75 29.25 -5.28
CA LEU A 197 -1.74 28.43 -4.59
C LEU A 197 -2.26 27.30 -5.48
N TRP A 198 -2.65 27.63 -6.72
CA TRP A 198 -3.12 26.66 -7.69
C TRP A 198 -2.08 25.59 -8.00
N SER A 199 -0.82 25.98 -8.24
CA SER A 199 0.26 25.02 -8.44
C SER A 199 0.46 24.10 -7.23
N THR A 200 0.47 24.65 -6.01
CA THR A 200 0.67 23.85 -4.79
C THR A 200 -0.50 22.93 -4.48
N TRP A 201 -1.73 23.33 -4.84
CA TRP A 201 -2.90 22.47 -4.76
C TRP A 201 -2.79 21.30 -5.74
N ILE A 202 -2.40 21.54 -7.00
CA ILE A 202 -2.17 20.46 -7.98
C ILE A 202 -1.14 19.47 -7.45
N MET A 203 -0.03 19.95 -6.86
CA MET A 203 1.01 19.08 -6.28
C MET A 203 0.50 18.17 -5.15
N GLN A 204 -0.59 18.53 -4.47
CA GLN A 204 -1.17 17.76 -3.37
C GLN A 204 -2.34 16.88 -3.83
N ASP A 205 -3.31 17.47 -4.53
CA ASP A 205 -4.59 16.84 -4.82
C ASP A 205 -4.69 16.22 -6.23
N MET A 206 -3.66 16.37 -7.08
CA MET A 206 -3.63 15.61 -8.35
C MET A 206 -3.63 14.10 -8.09
N ALA A 207 -3.13 13.66 -6.93
CA ALA A 207 -3.24 12.28 -6.46
C ALA A 207 -4.70 11.78 -6.44
N ASN A 208 -5.66 12.61 -6.02
CA ASN A 208 -7.07 12.23 -5.92
C ASN A 208 -7.68 11.93 -7.29
N ILE A 209 -7.19 12.61 -8.33
CA ILE A 209 -7.65 12.47 -9.71
C ILE A 209 -6.89 11.31 -10.40
N ALA A 210 -5.59 11.18 -10.13
CA ALA A 210 -4.71 10.22 -10.76
C ALA A 210 -4.69 8.84 -10.08
N VAL A 211 -5.35 8.66 -8.94
CA VAL A 211 -5.31 7.41 -8.13
C VAL A 211 -5.64 6.15 -8.95
N VAL A 212 -6.51 6.27 -9.95
CA VAL A 212 -6.91 5.15 -10.82
C VAL A 212 -6.00 4.93 -12.02
N LEU A 213 -5.15 5.90 -12.36
CA LEU A 213 -4.30 5.85 -13.53
C LEU A 213 -3.03 5.02 -13.29
N PRO A 214 -2.37 4.52 -14.35
CA PRO A 214 -1.04 3.93 -14.23
C PRO A 214 -0.06 4.88 -13.53
N ARG A 215 0.80 4.35 -12.67
CA ARG A 215 1.78 5.15 -11.90
C ARG A 215 2.86 5.78 -12.77
N SER A 216 3.05 5.27 -13.98
CA SER A 216 3.85 5.89 -15.03
C SER A 216 3.00 6.01 -16.30
N LEU A 217 2.70 7.24 -16.71
CA LEU A 217 1.91 7.50 -17.90
C LEU A 217 2.80 7.55 -19.14
N ASN A 218 2.38 6.87 -20.20
CA ASN A 218 2.96 7.08 -21.51
C ASN A 218 2.54 8.44 -22.09
N THR A 219 3.15 8.84 -23.20
CA THR A 219 2.91 10.15 -23.84
C THR A 219 1.44 10.36 -24.23
N ASP A 220 0.77 9.33 -24.77
CA ASP A 220 -0.62 9.44 -25.22
C ASP A 220 -1.59 9.62 -24.05
N GLN A 221 -1.41 8.83 -22.99
CA GLN A 221 -2.17 8.94 -21.75
C GLN A 221 -1.95 10.30 -21.08
N PHE A 222 -0.70 10.79 -21.05
CA PHE A 222 -0.36 12.09 -20.52
C PHE A 222 -1.06 13.23 -21.30
N VAL A 223 -1.03 13.19 -22.63
CA VAL A 223 -1.73 14.17 -23.48
C VAL A 223 -3.23 14.13 -23.26
N LEU A 224 -3.83 12.94 -23.15
CA LEU A 224 -5.26 12.79 -22.88
C LEU A 224 -5.65 13.38 -21.52
N VAL A 225 -4.91 13.05 -20.46
CA VAL A 225 -5.13 13.55 -19.10
C VAL A 225 -5.02 15.07 -19.05
N THR A 226 -3.92 15.63 -19.56
CA THR A 226 -3.65 17.07 -19.50
C THR A 226 -4.63 17.87 -20.34
N SER A 227 -4.95 17.42 -21.55
CA SER A 227 -5.93 18.08 -22.42
C SER A 227 -7.31 18.09 -21.77
N SER A 228 -7.73 16.97 -21.19
CA SER A 228 -9.06 16.83 -20.59
C SER A 228 -9.25 17.76 -19.41
N VAL A 229 -8.27 17.84 -18.50
CA VAL A 229 -8.32 18.77 -17.37
C VAL A 229 -8.21 20.22 -17.83
N PHE A 230 -7.34 20.53 -18.81
CA PHE A 230 -7.16 21.88 -19.32
C PHE A 230 -8.45 22.44 -19.96
N PHE A 231 -9.13 21.66 -20.81
CA PHE A 231 -10.41 22.07 -21.39
C PHE A 231 -11.55 22.04 -20.36
N GLY A 232 -11.53 21.11 -19.41
CA GLY A 232 -12.46 21.08 -18.27
C GLY A 232 -12.39 22.36 -17.42
N LEU A 233 -11.18 22.88 -17.17
CA LEU A 233 -10.98 24.20 -16.56
C LEU A 233 -11.60 25.31 -17.42
N GLY A 234 -11.42 25.26 -18.74
CA GLY A 234 -12.04 26.24 -19.65
C GLY A 234 -13.55 26.28 -19.52
N LEU A 235 -14.19 25.11 -19.48
CA LEU A 235 -15.63 24.99 -19.23
C LEU A 235 -16.01 25.55 -17.85
N LEU A 236 -15.22 25.28 -16.81
CA LEU A 236 -15.45 25.81 -15.46
C LEU A 236 -15.44 27.34 -15.45
N PHE A 237 -14.43 27.97 -16.06
CA PHE A 237 -14.35 29.43 -16.17
C PHE A 237 -15.48 30.04 -17.00
N TYR A 238 -15.92 29.35 -18.06
CA TYR A 238 -17.05 29.78 -18.89
C TYR A 238 -18.39 29.71 -18.14
N LEU A 239 -18.66 28.61 -17.43
CA LEU A 239 -19.95 28.35 -16.78
C LEU A 239 -20.14 29.08 -15.44
N LYS A 240 -19.05 29.34 -14.70
CA LYS A 240 -19.14 29.69 -13.28
C LYS A 240 -18.94 31.18 -12.96
N GLY A 241 -18.91 32.06 -13.97
CA GLY A 241 -18.84 33.51 -13.80
C GLY A 241 -19.83 34.05 -12.75
N ASP A 242 -21.12 33.73 -12.89
CA ASP A 242 -22.17 34.23 -11.98
C ASP A 242 -22.42 33.34 -10.74
N ARG A 243 -22.27 32.00 -10.86
CA ARG A 243 -22.64 31.03 -9.81
C ARG A 243 -21.59 30.81 -8.72
N ILE A 244 -20.28 30.85 -9.06
CA ILE A 244 -19.20 30.81 -8.05
C ILE A 244 -19.16 32.14 -7.31
N GLN A 245 -19.45 33.25 -8.01
CA GLN A 245 -19.46 34.58 -7.41
C GLN A 245 -20.48 34.66 -6.27
N GLU A 246 -21.71 34.16 -6.42
CA GLU A 246 -22.69 34.06 -5.32
C GLU A 246 -22.17 33.25 -4.11
N ILE A 247 -21.49 32.12 -4.35
CA ILE A 247 -21.01 31.23 -3.28
C ILE A 247 -19.78 31.82 -2.54
N VAL A 248 -18.88 32.47 -3.27
CA VAL A 248 -17.66 33.09 -2.70
C VAL A 248 -17.99 34.42 -2.00
N THR A 249 -18.94 35.18 -2.54
CA THR A 249 -19.44 36.43 -1.92
C THR A 249 -20.30 36.19 -0.68
N GLU A 250 -20.99 35.04 -0.56
CA GLU A 250 -21.71 34.64 0.67
C GLU A 250 -20.77 34.33 1.85
N LYS A 251 -19.58 33.79 1.59
CA LYS A 251 -18.68 33.27 2.63
C LYS A 251 -17.58 34.24 3.08
N SER A 252 -17.32 35.35 2.38
CA SER A 252 -16.29 36.27 2.84
C SER A 252 -16.39 37.67 2.23
N ASP A 253 -16.11 38.68 3.05
CA ASP A 253 -15.89 40.09 2.68
C ASP A 253 -14.62 40.28 1.79
N ILE A 254 -14.15 39.24 1.08
CA ILE A 254 -12.89 39.17 0.31
C ILE A 254 -13.17 39.53 -1.16
N ILE A 255 -13.76 40.70 -1.39
CA ILE A 255 -13.72 41.35 -2.71
C ILE A 255 -12.44 42.19 -2.83
N ASP A 256 -11.76 42.47 -1.71
CA ASP A 256 -10.50 43.20 -1.69
C ASP A 256 -9.31 42.32 -2.14
N VAL A 257 -8.76 42.67 -3.29
CA VAL A 257 -7.58 42.06 -3.91
C VAL A 257 -6.40 41.90 -2.94
N ARG A 258 -6.23 42.83 -1.99
CA ARG A 258 -5.12 42.81 -1.02
C ARG A 258 -5.26 41.69 0.00
N ALA A 259 -6.47 41.52 0.53
CA ALA A 259 -6.77 40.46 1.48
C ALA A 259 -6.70 39.08 0.78
N ALA A 260 -7.24 38.98 -0.44
CA ALA A 260 -7.14 37.77 -1.26
C ALA A 260 -5.68 37.36 -1.51
N THR A 261 -4.82 38.32 -1.89
CA THR A 261 -3.39 38.07 -2.13
C THR A 261 -2.69 37.42 -0.93
N VAL A 262 -2.96 37.94 0.28
CA VAL A 262 -2.31 37.44 1.50
C VAL A 262 -2.84 36.07 1.88
N VAL A 263 -4.15 35.83 1.77
CA VAL A 263 -4.75 34.52 2.02
C VAL A 263 -4.18 33.47 1.08
N ASP A 264 -4.18 33.77 -0.22
CA ASP A 264 -3.69 32.84 -1.24
C ASP A 264 -2.20 32.52 -1.02
N PHE A 265 -1.39 33.53 -0.70
CA PHE A 265 0.03 33.35 -0.45
C PHE A 265 0.33 32.51 0.80
N ILE A 266 -0.33 32.77 1.92
CA ILE A 266 -0.17 31.98 3.16
C ILE A 266 -0.58 30.54 2.89
N TYR A 267 -1.69 30.35 2.20
CA TYR A 267 -2.21 29.03 1.93
C TYR A 267 -1.29 28.25 0.99
N ALA A 268 -0.74 28.89 -0.06
CA ALA A 268 0.26 28.30 -0.94
C ALA A 268 1.51 27.85 -0.18
N CYS A 269 2.07 28.72 0.67
CA CYS A 269 3.24 28.40 1.50
C CYS A 269 2.97 27.22 2.45
N LEU A 270 1.78 27.18 3.05
CA LEU A 270 1.39 26.11 3.95
C LEU A 270 1.24 24.78 3.22
N LEU A 271 0.55 24.76 2.07
CA LEU A 271 0.40 23.55 1.26
C LEU A 271 1.75 23.03 0.76
N TYR A 272 2.65 23.93 0.36
CA TYR A 272 4.01 23.58 -0.04
C TYR A 272 4.85 23.02 1.11
N TYR A 273 4.76 23.61 2.30
CA TYR A 273 5.42 23.09 3.50
C TYR A 273 4.94 21.68 3.85
N LEU A 274 3.62 21.48 3.86
CA LEU A 274 3.01 20.17 4.10
C LEU A 274 3.40 19.15 3.02
N LYS A 275 3.60 19.59 1.77
CA LYS A 275 4.09 18.76 0.66
C LYS A 275 5.49 18.25 0.91
N ILE A 276 6.38 19.07 1.48
CA ILE A 276 7.78 18.68 1.71
C ILE A 276 7.89 17.69 2.88
N ILE A 277 7.11 17.87 3.94
CA ILE A 277 7.28 17.11 5.19
C ILE A 277 6.66 15.72 5.14
N SER A 278 5.65 15.52 4.31
CA SER A 278 5.00 14.22 4.18
C SER A 278 4.82 13.91 2.72
N THR A 279 5.07 12.67 2.31
CA THR A 279 4.70 12.14 0.99
C THR A 279 3.24 11.67 0.95
N ILE A 280 2.62 11.44 2.11
CA ILE A 280 1.22 11.01 2.24
C ILE A 280 0.31 12.16 1.78
N PRO A 281 -0.71 11.89 0.95
CA PRO A 281 -1.72 12.89 0.58
C PRO A 281 -2.44 13.48 1.81
N ILE A 282 -2.67 14.79 1.80
CA ILE A 282 -3.32 15.52 2.89
C ILE A 282 -4.60 16.18 2.36
N SER A 283 -5.64 16.23 3.19
CA SER A 283 -6.85 16.98 2.85
C SER A 283 -6.62 18.48 2.89
N THR A 284 -6.57 19.09 1.71
CA THR A 284 -6.49 20.55 1.57
C THR A 284 -7.74 21.26 2.11
N THR A 285 -8.91 20.60 2.06
CA THR A 285 -10.14 21.11 2.69
C THR A 285 -10.02 21.28 4.19
N TRP A 286 -9.45 20.31 4.92
CA TRP A 286 -9.24 20.45 6.37
C TRP A 286 -8.24 21.57 6.67
N VAL A 287 -7.15 21.68 5.90
CA VAL A 287 -6.19 22.79 6.02
C VAL A 287 -6.89 24.15 5.81
N PHE A 288 -7.75 24.27 4.80
CA PHE A 288 -8.49 25.50 4.51
C PHE A 288 -9.47 25.89 5.62
N ILE A 289 -10.21 24.92 6.17
CA ILE A 289 -11.14 25.17 7.29
C ILE A 289 -10.36 25.64 8.53
N GLY A 290 -9.19 25.05 8.79
CA GLY A 290 -8.29 25.52 9.85
C GLY A 290 -7.88 26.98 9.63
N LEU A 291 -7.47 27.32 8.40
CA LEU A 291 -7.08 28.68 8.03
C LEU A 291 -8.23 29.70 8.18
N LEU A 292 -9.44 29.36 7.75
CA LEU A 292 -10.63 30.22 7.92
C LEU A 292 -11.02 30.36 9.39
N GLY A 293 -11.00 29.27 10.15
CA GLY A 293 -11.32 29.28 11.57
C GLY A 293 -10.37 30.17 12.38
N GLY A 294 -9.07 30.04 12.13
CA GLY A 294 -8.05 30.86 12.78
C GLY A 294 -8.21 32.34 12.43
N ARG A 295 -8.50 32.64 11.16
CA ARG A 295 -8.79 34.01 10.69
C ARG A 295 -10.00 34.63 11.39
N GLU A 296 -11.14 33.92 11.41
CA GLU A 296 -12.38 34.46 11.97
C GLU A 296 -12.26 34.71 13.48
N ILE A 297 -11.56 33.83 14.20
CA ILE A 297 -11.24 34.05 15.62
C ILE A 297 -10.34 35.28 15.78
N ALA A 298 -9.25 35.37 15.03
CA ALA A 298 -8.30 36.49 15.14
C ALA A 298 -8.95 37.85 14.88
N ILE A 299 -9.83 37.95 13.88
CA ILE A 299 -10.51 39.20 13.52
C ILE A 299 -11.55 39.59 14.59
N ASN A 300 -12.44 38.66 14.96
CA ASN A 300 -13.59 38.99 15.82
C ASN A 300 -13.23 39.10 17.30
N PHE A 301 -12.15 38.45 17.76
CA PHE A 301 -11.70 38.59 19.16
C PHE A 301 -10.87 39.86 19.38
N ARG A 302 -10.29 40.44 18.32
CA ARG A 302 -9.49 41.66 18.40
C ARG A 302 -10.34 42.94 18.28
N LYS A 303 -11.48 42.90 17.59
CA LYS A 303 -12.39 44.06 17.47
C LYS A 303 -13.16 44.27 18.78
N ILE A 304 -13.23 45.52 19.25
CA ILE A 304 -13.98 45.90 20.45
C ILE A 304 -15.48 45.55 20.30
N ASP A 305 -16.05 45.78 19.11
CA ASP A 305 -17.44 45.42 18.74
C ASP A 305 -17.52 44.11 17.90
N GLY A 306 -16.55 43.21 18.04
CA GLY A 306 -16.52 41.96 17.27
C GLY A 306 -17.61 40.98 17.69
N ASP A 307 -18.31 40.40 16.71
CA ASP A 307 -19.36 39.40 16.97
C ASP A 307 -18.74 38.00 17.18
N LYS A 308 -18.27 37.78 18.41
CA LYS A 308 -17.63 36.52 18.84
C LYS A 308 -18.56 35.31 18.70
N VAL A 309 -19.86 35.51 18.93
CA VAL A 309 -20.87 34.44 18.83
C VAL A 309 -21.04 34.00 17.39
N ARG A 310 -21.13 34.95 16.44
CA ARG A 310 -21.19 34.64 15.01
C ARG A 310 -19.92 33.96 14.52
N ALA A 311 -18.75 34.40 14.95
CA ALA A 311 -17.47 33.77 14.58
C ALA A 311 -17.41 32.30 15.00
N ILE A 312 -17.75 32.00 16.25
CA ILE A 312 -17.82 30.62 16.77
C ILE A 312 -18.89 29.83 16.02
N LYS A 313 -20.07 30.41 15.77
CA LYS A 313 -21.16 29.73 15.05
C LYS A 313 -20.77 29.35 13.62
N LEU A 314 -20.05 30.21 12.90
CA LEU A 314 -19.55 29.91 11.56
C LEU A 314 -18.50 28.81 11.58
N LEU A 315 -17.53 28.87 12.51
CA LEU A 315 -16.52 27.84 12.71
C LEU A 315 -17.16 26.48 12.99
N VAL A 316 -18.07 26.40 13.95
CA VAL A 316 -18.78 25.17 14.31
C VAL A 316 -19.56 24.64 13.11
N LYS A 317 -20.25 25.50 12.36
CA LYS A 317 -21.01 25.07 11.16
C LYS A 317 -20.10 24.43 10.11
N ASP A 318 -18.98 25.07 9.78
CA ASP A 318 -18.06 24.55 8.75
C ASP A 318 -17.36 23.26 9.23
N THR A 319 -16.97 23.16 10.51
CA THR A 319 -16.42 21.92 11.09
C THR A 319 -17.44 20.78 11.08
N VAL A 320 -18.71 21.04 11.43
CA VAL A 320 -19.77 20.02 11.39
C VAL A 320 -19.98 19.51 9.96
N TYR A 321 -19.99 20.39 8.96
CA TYR A 321 -20.13 19.96 7.57
C TYR A 321 -18.93 19.16 7.07
N ALA A 322 -17.71 19.54 7.45
CA ALA A 322 -16.51 18.76 7.14
C ALA A 322 -16.55 17.37 7.79
N PHE A 323 -17.06 17.29 9.02
CA PHE A 323 -17.22 16.03 9.75
C PHE A 323 -18.29 15.13 9.12
N ILE A 324 -19.43 15.68 8.68
CA ILE A 324 -20.43 14.91 7.92
C ILE A 324 -19.80 14.38 6.62
N GLY A 325 -19.04 15.20 5.91
CA GLY A 325 -18.29 14.77 4.73
C GLY A 325 -17.30 13.64 5.01
N LEU A 326 -16.58 13.74 6.13
CA LEU A 326 -15.68 12.69 6.60
C LEU A 326 -16.43 11.40 6.89
N LEU A 327 -17.57 11.45 7.60
CA LEU A 327 -18.39 10.28 7.89
C LEU A 327 -18.88 9.60 6.60
N VAL A 328 -19.38 10.38 5.63
CA VAL A 328 -19.80 9.83 4.33
C VAL A 328 -18.62 9.18 3.61
N SER A 329 -17.44 9.79 3.65
CA SER A 329 -16.23 9.25 3.02
C SER A 329 -15.77 7.94 3.67
N VAL A 330 -15.80 7.87 5.00
CA VAL A 330 -15.45 6.65 5.75
C VAL A 330 -16.48 5.55 5.51
N ILE A 331 -17.78 5.85 5.56
CA ILE A 331 -18.84 4.88 5.25
C ILE A 331 -18.68 4.34 3.83
N LEU A 332 -18.38 5.21 2.86
CA LEU A 332 -18.15 4.81 1.47
C LEU A 332 -16.93 3.89 1.37
N ALA A 333 -15.81 4.25 2.00
CA ALA A 333 -14.59 3.43 2.01
C ALA A 333 -14.84 2.05 2.65
N ILE A 334 -15.56 1.99 3.77
CA ILE A 334 -15.96 0.73 4.44
C ILE A 334 -16.90 -0.09 3.56
N SER A 335 -17.79 0.59 2.83
CA SER A 335 -18.73 -0.08 1.93
C SER A 335 -18.03 -0.73 0.73
N ILE A 336 -16.93 -0.13 0.28
CA ILE A 336 -16.13 -0.58 -0.85
C ILE A 336 -15.15 -1.69 -0.45
N ASN A 337 -14.40 -1.48 0.62
CA ASN A 337 -13.28 -2.35 0.99
C ASN A 337 -13.77 -3.40 1.99
N GLU A 338 -13.95 -4.64 1.53
CA GLU A 338 -14.37 -5.77 2.36
C GLU A 338 -13.37 -6.05 3.49
N ASN A 339 -12.08 -5.90 3.27
CA ASN A 339 -11.03 -6.14 4.27
C ASN A 339 -11.15 -5.15 5.41
N MET A 340 -11.38 -3.88 5.08
CA MET A 340 -11.57 -2.83 6.07
C MET A 340 -12.90 -3.03 6.81
N ARG A 341 -13.95 -3.45 6.11
CA ARG A 341 -15.23 -3.82 6.72
C ARG A 341 -15.03 -4.95 7.72
N ASN A 342 -14.27 -5.98 7.35
CA ASN A 342 -13.97 -7.14 8.19
C ASN A 342 -13.06 -6.75 9.37
N GLN A 343 -12.07 -5.87 9.17
CA GLN A 343 -11.19 -5.36 10.22
C GLN A 343 -11.94 -4.47 11.22
N ILE A 344 -12.83 -3.60 10.76
CA ILE A 344 -13.64 -2.75 11.64
C ILE A 344 -14.71 -3.58 12.35
N PHE A 345 -15.37 -4.49 11.64
CA PHE A 345 -16.31 -5.41 12.28
C PHE A 345 -15.59 -6.36 13.27
N LYS A 346 -14.30 -6.66 13.06
CA LYS A 346 -13.40 -7.30 14.03
C LYS A 346 -13.13 -6.40 15.25
N ASP A 347 -12.80 -5.12 15.07
CA ASP A 347 -12.58 -4.17 16.17
C ASP A 347 -13.84 -3.89 17.01
N PHE A 348 -15.04 -4.02 16.41
CA PHE A 348 -16.33 -3.82 17.06
C PHE A 348 -17.05 -5.13 17.46
N GLY A 349 -16.45 -6.31 17.25
CA GLY A 349 -16.99 -7.60 17.68
C GLY A 349 -18.30 -8.04 17.00
N ILE A 350 -18.48 -7.71 15.72
CA ILE A 350 -19.72 -7.96 14.95
C ILE A 350 -19.63 -9.25 14.09
N ILE A 351 -18.44 -9.76 13.81
CA ILE A 351 -18.23 -11.03 13.10
C ILE A 351 -18.03 -12.14 14.15
N ASP A 352 -18.76 -13.25 14.02
CA ASP A 352 -18.52 -14.47 14.82
C ASP A 352 -17.06 -14.90 14.65
N GLU A 353 -16.33 -14.98 15.76
CA GLU A 353 -14.94 -15.43 15.82
C GLU A 353 -14.82 -16.83 15.20
N LYS A 354 -14.29 -16.92 13.98
CA LYS A 354 -13.25 -17.93 13.78
C LYS A 354 -12.06 -17.45 14.60
N GLU A 355 -11.75 -18.16 15.67
CA GLU A 355 -10.74 -17.82 16.68
C GLU A 355 -9.43 -17.35 16.00
N ILE A 356 -9.18 -16.04 16.01
CA ILE A 356 -7.95 -15.46 15.46
C ILE A 356 -6.83 -15.79 16.42
N VAL A 357 -5.80 -16.45 15.92
CA VAL A 357 -4.70 -16.91 16.75
C VAL A 357 -3.71 -15.76 16.95
N GLU A 358 -3.55 -15.33 18.20
CA GLU A 358 -2.51 -14.37 18.59
C GLU A 358 -1.16 -15.08 18.79
N PRO A 359 -0.04 -14.46 18.40
CA PRO A 359 1.28 -15.05 18.63
C PRO A 359 1.63 -15.04 20.11
N LEU A 360 2.31 -16.09 20.55
CA LEU A 360 2.86 -16.17 21.90
C LEU A 360 4.12 -15.33 22.03
N ILE A 361 4.87 -15.18 20.93
CA ILE A 361 6.09 -14.38 20.83
C ILE A 361 6.06 -13.63 19.51
N LYS A 362 6.46 -12.35 19.54
CA LYS A 362 6.85 -11.59 18.35
C LYS A 362 8.33 -11.31 18.48
N THR A 363 9.10 -11.57 17.43
CA THR A 363 10.55 -11.35 17.48
C THR A 363 10.89 -9.87 17.64
N GLU A 364 12.11 -9.59 18.08
CA GLU A 364 12.73 -8.29 17.90
C GLU A 364 12.61 -7.86 16.44
N LYS A 365 12.32 -6.57 16.25
CA LYS A 365 12.13 -5.99 14.93
C LYS A 365 13.46 -5.70 14.28
N VAL A 366 13.53 -5.94 12.97
CA VAL A 366 14.64 -5.47 12.15
C VAL A 366 14.33 -4.11 11.54
N GLU A 367 15.34 -3.49 10.93
CA GLU A 367 15.21 -2.13 10.39
C GLU A 367 14.57 -2.07 9.00
N ARG A 368 14.46 -3.20 8.28
CA ARG A 368 14.04 -3.25 6.87
C ARG A 368 13.21 -4.51 6.59
N ASP A 369 12.80 -4.63 5.34
CA ASP A 369 11.96 -5.70 4.79
C ASP A 369 12.42 -7.11 5.21
N ILE A 370 11.48 -7.94 5.66
CA ILE A 370 11.70 -9.35 6.03
C ILE A 370 10.84 -10.25 5.16
N ASP A 371 11.24 -11.50 4.98
CA ASP A 371 10.60 -12.37 3.97
C ASP A 371 10.26 -13.75 4.54
N ASP A 372 11.27 -14.55 4.86
CA ASP A 372 11.11 -15.99 5.03
C ASP A 372 11.77 -16.50 6.31
N PRO A 373 11.04 -17.27 7.16
CA PRO A 373 11.61 -17.94 8.31
C PRO A 373 12.03 -19.39 8.00
N ALA A 374 13.03 -19.90 8.71
CA ALA A 374 13.33 -21.33 8.79
C ALA A 374 13.69 -21.76 10.21
N ILE A 375 13.20 -22.93 10.65
CA ILE A 375 13.36 -23.41 12.03
C ILE A 375 14.41 -24.52 12.09
N TRP A 376 15.56 -24.24 12.71
CA TRP A 376 16.51 -25.30 13.03
C TRP A 376 16.28 -25.86 14.43
N TYR A 377 15.88 -27.13 14.49
CA TYR A 377 15.66 -27.85 15.74
C TYR A 377 16.93 -28.54 16.24
N ASN A 378 17.33 -28.20 17.46
CA ASN A 378 18.47 -28.82 18.11
C ASN A 378 18.03 -30.10 18.85
N GLU A 379 18.20 -31.26 18.23
CA GLU A 379 17.80 -32.54 18.84
C GLU A 379 18.47 -32.82 20.19
N LYS A 380 19.74 -32.42 20.35
CA LYS A 380 20.52 -32.65 21.58
C LYS A 380 20.10 -31.71 22.71
N ASN A 381 19.68 -30.49 22.37
CA ASN A 381 19.24 -29.50 23.32
C ASN A 381 18.15 -28.60 22.71
N PRO A 382 16.87 -28.99 22.80
CA PRO A 382 15.77 -28.26 22.18
C PRO A 382 15.67 -26.79 22.58
N SER A 383 16.16 -26.42 23.77
CA SER A 383 16.20 -25.03 24.25
C SER A 383 17.22 -24.14 23.54
N LYS A 384 18.10 -24.74 22.75
CA LYS A 384 19.13 -24.09 21.93
C LYS A 384 18.81 -24.16 20.44
N SER A 385 17.57 -24.50 20.08
CA SER A 385 17.05 -24.34 18.72
C SER A 385 17.03 -22.86 18.34
N ILE A 386 17.13 -22.57 17.05
CA ILE A 386 17.16 -21.20 16.53
C ILE A 386 16.16 -21.07 15.37
N ILE A 387 15.69 -19.84 15.17
CA ILE A 387 14.90 -19.46 14.00
C ILE A 387 15.79 -18.56 13.15
N LEU A 388 15.85 -18.83 11.86
CA LEU A 388 16.51 -17.99 10.86
C LEU A 388 15.44 -17.16 10.17
N GLY A 389 15.76 -15.92 9.81
CA GLY A 389 14.88 -15.04 9.05
C GLY A 389 15.66 -14.20 8.05
N THR A 390 15.16 -14.09 6.82
CA THR A 390 15.79 -13.25 5.80
C THR A 390 15.31 -11.81 5.88
N GLN A 391 16.24 -10.88 5.64
CA GLN A 391 15.97 -9.46 5.50
C GLN A 391 16.24 -9.02 4.04
N LYS A 392 15.18 -8.88 3.23
CA LYS A 392 15.16 -8.78 1.75
C LYS A 392 15.56 -7.42 1.19
N ASP A 393 16.73 -6.94 1.61
CA ASP A 393 17.25 -5.64 1.23
C ASP A 393 18.60 -5.72 0.49
N GLU A 394 18.94 -4.72 -0.32
CA GLU A 394 20.23 -4.68 -1.05
C GLU A 394 21.44 -4.78 -0.13
N ASN A 395 21.34 -4.26 1.10
CA ASN A 395 22.28 -4.50 2.19
C ASN A 395 21.53 -5.21 3.33
N GLY A 396 21.08 -6.42 2.99
CA GLY A 396 20.26 -7.28 3.83
C GLY A 396 21.08 -8.23 4.68
N ALA A 397 20.37 -9.18 5.30
CA ALA A 397 20.95 -10.08 6.28
C ALA A 397 20.19 -11.41 6.35
N LEU A 398 20.86 -12.41 6.91
CA LEU A 398 20.26 -13.62 7.45
C LEU A 398 20.35 -13.50 8.97
N ILE A 399 19.21 -13.22 9.60
CA ILE A 399 19.11 -12.95 11.03
C ILE A 399 18.85 -14.24 11.79
N VAL A 400 19.52 -14.41 12.92
CA VAL A 400 19.34 -15.55 13.83
C VAL A 400 18.60 -15.09 15.07
N TYR A 401 17.50 -15.77 15.39
CA TYR A 401 16.68 -15.55 16.57
C TYR A 401 16.70 -16.77 17.49
N ASP A 402 16.55 -16.52 18.79
CA ASP A 402 16.25 -17.57 19.75
C ASP A 402 14.74 -17.87 19.84
N LEU A 403 14.36 -18.84 20.69
CA LEU A 403 12.95 -19.21 20.91
C LEU A 403 12.12 -18.13 21.63
N LYS A 404 12.75 -17.09 22.18
CA LYS A 404 12.08 -15.91 22.75
C LYS A 404 11.97 -14.76 21.74
N GLY A 405 12.53 -14.95 20.55
CA GLY A 405 12.53 -13.96 19.48
C GLY A 405 13.59 -12.87 19.63
N GLU A 406 14.60 -13.07 20.49
CA GLU A 406 15.74 -12.16 20.65
C GLU A 406 16.77 -12.42 19.55
N ILE A 407 17.36 -11.36 18.96
CA ILE A 407 18.35 -11.48 17.89
C ILE A 407 19.72 -11.87 18.47
N ASP A 408 20.33 -12.93 17.94
CA ASP A 408 21.74 -13.22 18.15
C ASP A 408 22.59 -12.50 17.08
N ILE A 409 23.07 -11.32 17.45
CA ILE A 409 23.87 -10.44 16.58
C ILE A 409 25.16 -11.13 16.12
N ASN A 410 25.76 -12.01 16.93
CA ASN A 410 27.04 -12.64 16.61
C ASN A 410 26.89 -13.79 15.60
N LYS A 411 25.71 -14.41 15.56
CA LYS A 411 25.39 -15.48 14.60
C LYS A 411 24.72 -14.98 13.33
N SER A 412 24.11 -13.79 13.38
CA SER A 412 23.48 -13.18 12.22
C SER A 412 24.53 -12.79 11.16
N VAL A 413 24.19 -13.00 9.90
CA VAL A 413 25.07 -12.70 8.75
C VAL A 413 24.56 -11.45 8.04
N TYR A 414 25.37 -10.39 8.02
CA TYR A 414 25.01 -9.10 7.42
C TYR A 414 25.73 -8.85 6.10
N GLY A 415 25.20 -7.94 5.29
CA GLY A 415 25.80 -7.54 4.01
C GLY A 415 25.51 -8.51 2.87
N LEU A 416 24.44 -9.30 3.00
CA LEU A 416 23.93 -10.14 1.92
C LEU A 416 23.21 -9.26 0.90
N ALA A 417 23.48 -9.49 -0.38
CA ALA A 417 22.93 -8.69 -1.47
C ALA A 417 21.52 -9.15 -1.84
N ARG A 418 20.53 -8.64 -1.10
CA ARG A 418 19.10 -8.98 -1.22
C ARG A 418 18.85 -10.48 -1.04
N PRO A 419 19.03 -11.02 0.19
CA PRO A 419 18.63 -12.38 0.47
C PRO A 419 17.11 -12.53 0.31
N ASN A 420 16.63 -13.70 -0.11
CA ASN A 420 15.19 -13.93 -0.36
C ASN A 420 14.63 -14.99 0.59
N ASN A 421 14.68 -16.28 0.21
CA ASN A 421 14.22 -17.39 1.03
C ASN A 421 15.38 -18.11 1.70
N VAL A 422 15.10 -18.76 2.83
CA VAL A 422 16.05 -19.59 3.57
C VAL A 422 15.40 -20.92 3.92
N ASP A 423 16.16 -21.99 3.84
CA ASP A 423 15.74 -23.30 4.34
C ASP A 423 16.90 -23.99 5.08
N VAL A 424 16.57 -24.97 5.92
CA VAL A 424 17.52 -25.73 6.74
C VAL A 424 17.44 -27.22 6.48
N LEU A 425 18.57 -27.91 6.60
CA LEU A 425 18.63 -29.36 6.42
C LEU A 425 19.63 -29.99 7.38
N ASN A 426 19.20 -31.00 8.12
CA ASN A 426 20.03 -31.73 9.06
C ASN A 426 20.81 -32.88 8.41
N ASP A 427 21.89 -33.30 9.07
CA ASP A 427 22.81 -34.38 8.68
C ASP A 427 23.11 -34.45 7.18
N VAL A 428 23.64 -33.37 6.62
CA VAL A 428 24.13 -33.35 5.24
C VAL A 428 25.57 -33.85 5.20
N LEU A 429 25.84 -34.82 4.32
CA LEU A 429 27.17 -35.40 4.16
C LEU A 429 28.15 -34.43 3.48
N ILE A 430 29.25 -34.12 4.15
CA ILE A 430 30.40 -33.38 3.63
C ILE A 430 31.70 -33.97 4.16
N ASP A 431 32.64 -34.31 3.28
CA ASP A 431 33.94 -34.90 3.63
C ASP A 431 33.87 -36.10 4.60
N GLY A 432 32.83 -36.92 4.46
CA GLY A 432 32.62 -38.10 5.32
C GLY A 432 32.03 -37.79 6.69
N ASN A 433 31.73 -36.52 6.99
CA ASN A 433 31.05 -36.07 8.21
C ASN A 433 29.64 -35.57 7.89
N TYR A 434 28.79 -35.53 8.89
CA TYR A 434 27.45 -34.98 8.79
C TYR A 434 27.39 -33.59 9.45
N VAL A 435 26.78 -32.63 8.75
CA VAL A 435 26.62 -31.25 9.22
C VAL A 435 25.20 -30.78 8.95
N ASP A 436 24.63 -30.00 9.88
CA ASP A 436 23.38 -29.30 9.64
C ASP A 436 23.67 -28.01 8.90
N ILE A 437 22.84 -27.63 7.92
CA ILE A 437 23.08 -26.45 7.08
C ILE A 437 21.86 -25.54 7.01
N ALA A 438 22.12 -24.24 6.88
CA ALA A 438 21.16 -23.26 6.39
C ALA A 438 21.59 -22.82 4.99
N VAL A 439 20.64 -22.72 4.06
CA VAL A 439 20.89 -22.27 2.70
C VAL A 439 19.94 -21.12 2.36
N VAL A 440 20.50 -20.00 1.92
CA VAL A 440 19.76 -18.78 1.58
C VAL A 440 20.07 -18.35 0.15
N THR A 441 19.09 -17.86 -0.60
CA THR A 441 19.34 -17.26 -1.92
C THR A 441 19.88 -15.83 -1.77
N GLU A 442 20.93 -15.47 -2.50
CA GLU A 442 21.48 -14.10 -2.57
C GLU A 442 21.19 -13.50 -3.95
N ARG A 443 20.03 -12.87 -4.08
CA ARG A 443 19.37 -12.56 -5.36
C ARG A 443 20.22 -11.69 -6.28
N LEU A 444 20.82 -10.61 -5.77
CA LEU A 444 21.56 -9.67 -6.60
C LEU A 444 22.92 -10.22 -7.06
N LYS A 445 23.45 -11.25 -6.38
CA LYS A 445 24.67 -11.95 -6.82
C LYS A 445 24.40 -13.20 -7.65
N ASN A 446 23.14 -13.61 -7.79
CA ASN A 446 22.74 -14.83 -8.48
C ASN A 446 23.37 -16.11 -7.88
N ASN A 447 23.53 -16.11 -6.56
CA ASN A 447 24.15 -17.19 -5.82
C ASN A 447 23.19 -17.74 -4.77
N ILE A 448 23.50 -18.92 -4.26
CA ILE A 448 23.07 -19.36 -2.93
C ILE A 448 24.23 -19.23 -1.95
N ARG A 449 23.91 -19.05 -0.67
CA ARG A 449 24.86 -19.06 0.43
C ARG A 449 24.58 -20.21 1.38
N ILE A 450 25.62 -20.86 1.88
CA ILE A 450 25.52 -22.04 2.74
C ILE A 450 26.28 -21.81 4.04
N TYR A 451 25.61 -22.01 5.17
CA TYR A 451 26.19 -21.89 6.50
C TYR A 451 25.96 -23.16 7.31
N SER A 452 26.92 -23.56 8.15
CA SER A 452 26.76 -24.63 9.12
C SER A 452 25.82 -24.21 10.26
N LEU A 453 25.12 -25.15 10.88
CA LEU A 453 24.28 -24.91 12.04
C LEU A 453 24.76 -25.72 13.25
N PRO A 454 24.70 -25.14 14.47
CA PRO A 454 24.25 -23.78 14.79
C PRO A 454 25.34 -22.69 14.75
N GLU A 455 26.56 -23.00 14.31
CA GLU A 455 27.72 -22.10 14.40
C GLU A 455 27.75 -20.99 13.34
N MET A 456 26.94 -21.10 12.28
CA MET A 456 26.86 -20.14 11.16
C MET A 456 28.20 -19.96 10.41
N ILE A 457 28.99 -21.02 10.31
CA ILE A 457 30.27 -21.00 9.57
C ILE A 457 29.98 -21.18 8.08
N GLU A 458 30.58 -20.34 7.24
CA GLU A 458 30.41 -20.40 5.78
C GLU A 458 30.97 -21.72 5.20
N LEU A 459 30.17 -22.39 4.36
CA LEU A 459 30.51 -23.66 3.71
C LEU A 459 30.49 -23.58 2.16
N ASP A 460 30.46 -22.37 1.60
CA ASP A 460 30.29 -22.13 0.15
C ASP A 460 31.50 -21.48 -0.54
N GLY A 461 32.43 -20.89 0.21
CA GLY A 461 33.58 -20.15 -0.32
C GLY A 461 33.23 -18.79 -0.93
N GLY A 462 32.24 -18.08 -0.37
CA GLY A 462 31.77 -16.76 -0.79
C GLY A 462 30.49 -16.79 -1.64
N GLY A 463 29.88 -17.97 -1.79
CA GLY A 463 28.64 -18.21 -2.51
C GLY A 463 28.78 -19.05 -3.78
N LEU A 464 27.74 -19.82 -4.07
CA LEU A 464 27.69 -20.74 -5.22
C LEU A 464 26.68 -20.22 -6.25
N ARG A 465 27.15 -19.97 -7.47
CA ARG A 465 26.28 -19.47 -8.56
C ARG A 465 25.24 -20.52 -8.93
N VAL A 466 23.99 -20.07 -9.05
CA VAL A 466 22.89 -20.86 -9.57
C VAL A 466 22.46 -20.33 -10.94
N PHE A 467 21.89 -21.22 -11.75
CA PHE A 467 21.50 -20.96 -13.13
C PHE A 467 22.68 -20.41 -13.95
N GLU A 468 23.81 -21.14 -13.94
CA GLU A 468 25.09 -20.67 -14.53
C GLU A 468 24.97 -20.17 -15.97
N ASN A 469 24.07 -20.75 -16.76
CA ASN A 469 23.84 -20.42 -18.16
C ASN A 469 22.93 -19.19 -18.38
N GLU A 470 22.43 -18.56 -17.31
CA GLU A 470 21.54 -17.39 -17.37
C GLU A 470 22.28 -16.13 -16.91
N ILE A 471 21.99 -15.00 -17.56
CA ILE A 471 22.70 -13.73 -17.31
C ILE A 471 22.32 -13.16 -15.94
N ASN A 472 21.02 -13.04 -15.66
CA ASN A 472 20.48 -12.47 -14.43
C ASN A 472 19.23 -13.23 -13.96
N PRO A 473 19.39 -14.49 -13.49
CA PRO A 473 18.27 -15.34 -13.08
C PRO A 473 17.52 -14.77 -11.87
N GLN A 474 18.17 -14.01 -10.98
CA GLN A 474 17.58 -13.50 -9.75
C GLN A 474 16.94 -14.63 -8.91
N PRO A 475 17.75 -15.49 -8.27
CA PRO A 475 17.23 -16.60 -7.46
C PRO A 475 16.34 -16.07 -6.32
N MET A 476 15.28 -16.83 -6.04
CA MET A 476 14.24 -16.46 -5.08
C MET A 476 13.94 -17.61 -4.10
N GLY A 477 12.89 -18.38 -4.37
CA GLY A 477 12.50 -19.54 -3.58
C GLY A 477 13.61 -20.57 -3.44
N ILE A 478 13.71 -21.19 -2.27
CA ILE A 478 14.65 -22.27 -2.02
C ILE A 478 14.02 -23.33 -1.12
N ALA A 479 14.36 -24.59 -1.37
CA ALA A 479 14.08 -25.68 -0.45
C ALA A 479 15.16 -26.77 -0.54
N LEU A 480 15.33 -27.53 0.52
CA LEU A 480 16.38 -28.51 0.69
C LEU A 480 15.83 -29.93 0.81
N TRP A 481 16.57 -30.88 0.24
CA TRP A 481 16.23 -32.30 0.30
C TRP A 481 17.48 -33.12 0.58
N ARG A 482 17.36 -34.18 1.36
CA ARG A 482 18.43 -35.16 1.59
C ARG A 482 18.06 -36.47 0.93
N ASP A 483 18.97 -36.99 0.10
CA ASP A 483 18.79 -38.32 -0.49
C ASP A 483 19.15 -39.43 0.50
N ASP A 484 18.79 -40.68 0.16
CA ASP A 484 19.05 -41.86 1.00
C ASP A 484 20.56 -42.15 1.20
N THR A 485 21.42 -41.52 0.39
CA THR A 485 22.88 -41.61 0.52
C THR A 485 23.47 -40.51 1.40
N GLY A 486 22.64 -39.64 1.96
CA GLY A 486 23.02 -38.56 2.88
C GLY A 486 23.46 -37.27 2.19
N TYR A 487 23.44 -37.18 0.87
CA TYR A 487 23.78 -35.93 0.19
C TYR A 487 22.60 -34.96 0.22
N GLY A 488 22.94 -33.69 0.45
CA GLY A 488 21.99 -32.59 0.33
C GLY A 488 21.76 -32.20 -1.12
N HIS A 489 20.56 -31.73 -1.40
CA HIS A 489 20.12 -31.19 -2.68
C HIS A 489 19.44 -29.85 -2.45
N VAL A 490 19.65 -28.93 -3.37
CA VAL A 490 19.07 -27.58 -3.36
C VAL A 490 18.12 -27.47 -4.54
N ILE A 491 16.86 -27.15 -4.25
CA ILE A 491 15.85 -26.78 -5.23
C ILE A 491 15.72 -25.27 -5.16
N VAL A 492 15.94 -24.57 -6.26
CA VAL A 492 15.92 -23.10 -6.29
C VAL A 492 15.07 -22.59 -7.45
N GLY A 493 14.22 -21.61 -7.14
CA GLY A 493 13.42 -20.84 -8.08
C GLY A 493 14.07 -19.50 -8.44
N LYS A 494 13.44 -18.79 -9.36
CA LYS A 494 13.94 -17.51 -9.90
C LYS A 494 12.81 -16.51 -10.11
N LYS A 495 13.13 -15.22 -10.19
CA LYS A 495 12.12 -14.16 -10.37
C LYS A 495 11.32 -14.32 -11.66
N ASN A 496 11.99 -14.71 -12.74
CA ASN A 496 11.36 -14.88 -14.04
C ASN A 496 11.82 -16.19 -14.65
N GLY A 497 10.89 -17.11 -14.84
CA GLY A 497 11.15 -18.41 -15.46
C GLY A 497 10.17 -18.73 -16.56
N VAL A 498 10.53 -19.73 -17.38
CA VAL A 498 9.64 -20.33 -18.37
C VAL A 498 9.08 -21.63 -17.82
N SER A 499 7.82 -21.92 -18.14
CA SER A 499 7.16 -23.16 -17.71
C SER A 499 7.97 -24.39 -18.12
N GLY A 500 8.14 -25.32 -17.17
CA GLY A 500 8.95 -26.54 -17.29
C GLY A 500 10.44 -26.34 -17.00
N LYS A 501 10.92 -25.11 -16.79
CA LYS A 501 12.32 -24.79 -16.45
C LYS A 501 12.43 -23.68 -15.41
N TYR A 502 11.42 -23.56 -14.56
CA TYR A 502 11.35 -22.50 -13.56
C TYR A 502 12.26 -22.80 -12.37
N LEU A 503 12.31 -24.07 -11.96
CA LEU A 503 13.11 -24.57 -10.85
C LEU A 503 14.33 -25.32 -11.36
N ASN A 504 15.49 -25.12 -10.70
CA ASN A 504 16.67 -25.97 -10.88
C ASN A 504 16.95 -26.77 -9.61
N GLN A 505 17.40 -28.01 -9.79
CA GLN A 505 17.86 -28.87 -8.71
C GLN A 505 19.37 -29.13 -8.84
N TYR A 506 20.08 -28.97 -7.73
CA TYR A 506 21.52 -29.20 -7.62
C TYR A 506 21.82 -30.18 -6.49
N LYS A 507 22.76 -31.09 -6.71
CA LYS A 507 23.38 -31.89 -5.65
C LYS A 507 24.51 -31.09 -4.99
N LEU A 508 24.56 -31.09 -3.67
CA LEU A 508 25.69 -30.61 -2.88
C LEU A 508 26.77 -31.69 -2.86
N GLU A 509 27.90 -31.43 -3.52
CA GLU A 509 29.07 -32.29 -3.46
C GLU A 509 30.18 -31.61 -2.66
N SER A 510 31.00 -32.38 -1.96
CA SER A 510 32.16 -31.81 -1.27
C SER A 510 33.27 -31.43 -2.27
N LYS A 511 34.00 -30.35 -1.96
CA LYS A 511 35.27 -29.99 -2.62
C LYS A 511 36.49 -30.69 -1.99
N GLY A 512 36.35 -31.30 -0.81
CA GLY A 512 37.47 -31.94 -0.09
C GLY A 512 38.17 -31.03 0.91
N ASP A 513 37.67 -29.81 1.13
CA ASP A 513 38.23 -28.78 1.99
C ASP A 513 37.25 -28.27 3.06
N GLY A 514 36.17 -29.02 3.32
CA GLY A 514 35.08 -28.62 4.19
C GLY A 514 34.04 -27.71 3.55
N THR A 515 34.13 -27.43 2.23
CA THR A 515 33.13 -26.62 1.50
C THR A 515 32.39 -27.40 0.42
N PHE A 516 31.20 -26.94 0.07
CA PHE A 516 30.37 -27.52 -0.97
C PHE A 516 30.66 -26.91 -2.35
N LYS A 517 30.34 -27.68 -3.39
CA LYS A 517 30.14 -27.25 -4.78
C LYS A 517 28.79 -27.75 -5.27
N LEU A 518 28.23 -27.08 -6.28
CA LEU A 518 26.98 -27.49 -6.91
C LEU A 518 27.25 -28.42 -8.09
N LYS A 519 26.49 -29.50 -8.16
CA LYS A 519 26.34 -30.31 -9.37
C LYS A 519 24.90 -30.19 -9.85
N PHE A 520 24.70 -29.50 -10.97
CA PHE A 520 23.39 -29.40 -11.61
C PHE A 520 22.85 -30.79 -11.98
N LEU A 521 21.58 -31.06 -11.67
CA LEU A 521 20.91 -32.31 -11.98
C LEU A 521 19.82 -32.14 -13.03
N ARG A 522 18.92 -31.18 -12.84
CA ARG A 522 17.77 -30.96 -13.73
C ARG A 522 17.15 -29.57 -13.61
N SER A 523 16.36 -29.21 -14.63
CA SER A 523 15.40 -28.12 -14.61
C SER A 523 13.99 -28.69 -14.76
N PHE A 524 13.03 -28.15 -14.01
CA PHE A 524 11.63 -28.59 -14.01
C PHE A 524 10.72 -27.46 -13.52
N GLY A 525 9.45 -27.77 -13.26
CA GLY A 525 8.49 -26.84 -12.66
C GLY A 525 7.62 -26.13 -13.69
N SER A 526 6.39 -26.60 -13.85
CA SER A 526 5.36 -25.92 -14.62
C SER A 526 5.01 -24.57 -13.99
N PHE A 527 4.77 -23.57 -14.83
CA PHE A 527 4.43 -22.22 -14.39
C PHE A 527 3.25 -21.69 -15.21
N SER A 528 2.29 -21.08 -14.53
CA SER A 528 1.05 -20.55 -15.11
C SER A 528 1.27 -19.35 -16.04
N GLY A 529 2.35 -18.58 -15.83
CA GLY A 529 2.59 -17.33 -16.54
C GLY A 529 1.94 -16.11 -15.91
N ILE A 530 1.33 -16.23 -14.72
CA ILE A 530 0.57 -15.14 -14.10
C ILE A 530 1.46 -14.22 -13.23
N LYS A 531 2.11 -14.77 -12.19
CA LYS A 531 2.97 -14.01 -11.27
C LYS A 531 4.35 -14.67 -11.14
N GLU A 532 4.61 -15.44 -10.08
CA GLU A 532 5.88 -16.14 -9.89
C GLU A 532 5.75 -17.43 -9.08
N ILE A 533 6.89 -18.12 -8.89
CA ILE A 533 7.04 -19.25 -7.97
C ILE A 533 8.11 -18.86 -6.95
N GLU A 534 7.67 -18.45 -5.77
CA GLU A 534 8.54 -18.08 -4.65
C GLU A 534 8.54 -19.17 -3.57
N ALA A 535 7.37 -19.56 -3.06
CA ALA A 535 7.29 -20.52 -1.98
C ALA A 535 7.52 -21.97 -2.43
N ILE A 536 8.51 -22.64 -1.83
CA ILE A 536 8.87 -24.03 -2.10
C ILE A 536 9.03 -24.76 -0.76
N ALA A 537 8.42 -25.93 -0.60
CA ALA A 537 8.62 -26.79 0.56
C ALA A 537 8.81 -28.25 0.13
N ILE A 538 9.54 -29.02 0.94
CA ILE A 538 9.83 -30.42 0.65
C ILE A 538 9.36 -31.31 1.80
N ASP A 539 8.53 -32.29 1.47
CA ASP A 539 8.18 -33.40 2.36
C ASP A 539 9.33 -34.39 2.38
N LEU A 540 10.27 -34.17 3.30
CA LEU A 540 11.47 -35.00 3.47
C LEU A 540 11.15 -36.48 3.73
N LYS A 541 9.97 -36.80 4.29
CA LYS A 541 9.59 -38.17 4.60
C LYS A 541 9.13 -38.95 3.38
N ASN A 542 8.48 -38.28 2.42
CA ASN A 542 7.91 -38.91 1.24
C ASN A 542 8.58 -38.48 -0.07
N ASN A 543 9.65 -37.67 0.00
CA ASN A 543 10.44 -37.18 -1.12
C ASN A 543 9.60 -36.44 -2.18
N TYR A 544 8.74 -35.52 -1.72
CA TYR A 544 7.92 -34.68 -2.60
C TYR A 544 8.24 -33.20 -2.44
N ILE A 545 8.33 -32.51 -3.58
CA ILE A 545 8.43 -31.06 -3.66
C ILE A 545 7.02 -30.50 -3.83
N TYR A 546 6.71 -29.47 -3.07
CA TYR A 546 5.55 -28.61 -3.27
C TYR A 546 6.04 -27.20 -3.56
N TYR A 547 5.41 -26.51 -4.49
CA TYR A 547 5.62 -25.07 -4.64
C TYR A 547 4.33 -24.37 -5.02
N SER A 548 4.26 -23.10 -4.64
CA SER A 548 3.16 -22.23 -4.99
C SER A 548 3.41 -21.62 -6.37
N ASP A 549 2.51 -21.87 -7.32
CA ASP A 549 2.40 -21.12 -8.57
C ASP A 549 1.37 -20.02 -8.32
N GLU A 550 1.85 -18.82 -8.02
CA GLU A 550 1.03 -17.73 -7.50
C GLU A 550 -0.14 -17.40 -8.44
N ASN A 551 -1.31 -17.18 -7.84
CA ASN A 551 -2.58 -16.98 -8.55
C ASN A 551 -3.04 -18.16 -9.43
N PHE A 552 -2.39 -19.33 -9.33
CA PHE A 552 -2.82 -20.59 -9.95
C PHE A 552 -3.18 -21.66 -8.91
N GLY A 553 -2.23 -22.03 -8.05
CA GLY A 553 -2.40 -23.06 -7.02
C GLY A 553 -1.06 -23.70 -6.61
N VAL A 554 -1.12 -24.75 -5.79
CA VAL A 554 0.07 -25.50 -5.37
C VAL A 554 0.29 -26.69 -6.29
N ARG A 555 1.52 -26.87 -6.74
CA ARG A 555 1.92 -28.00 -7.58
C ARG A 555 2.85 -28.95 -6.84
N LYS A 556 2.80 -30.23 -7.19
CA LYS A 556 3.56 -31.31 -6.56
C LYS A 556 4.44 -32.07 -7.56
N TYR A 557 5.70 -32.32 -7.18
CA TYR A 557 6.69 -33.05 -7.97
C TYR A 557 7.48 -34.05 -7.10
N HIS A 558 8.15 -35.01 -7.71
CA HIS A 558 9.12 -35.86 -7.02
C HIS A 558 10.39 -35.08 -6.70
N ALA A 559 10.98 -35.27 -5.50
CA ALA A 559 12.28 -34.70 -5.15
C ALA A 559 13.44 -35.46 -5.79
N ASP A 560 13.32 -36.78 -5.88
CA ASP A 560 14.29 -37.63 -6.56
C ASP A 560 14.17 -37.47 -8.08
N VAL A 561 15.32 -37.23 -8.72
CA VAL A 561 15.47 -37.00 -10.16
C VAL A 561 15.12 -38.24 -10.99
N GLU A 562 15.30 -39.43 -10.44
CA GLU A 562 15.02 -40.71 -11.14
C GLU A 562 13.53 -40.94 -11.37
N ASN A 563 12.66 -40.26 -10.59
CA ASN A 563 11.21 -40.36 -10.73
C ASN A 563 10.62 -39.36 -11.75
N GLY A 564 11.48 -38.69 -12.53
CA GLY A 564 11.07 -37.82 -13.63
C GLY A 564 10.67 -36.41 -13.20
N ASN A 565 10.29 -35.59 -14.20
CA ASN A 565 10.07 -34.15 -14.07
C ASN A 565 8.61 -33.74 -14.24
N ASP A 566 7.72 -34.73 -14.39
CA ASP A 566 6.31 -34.50 -14.65
C ASP A 566 5.58 -34.05 -13.37
N GLU A 567 4.58 -33.20 -13.55
CA GLU A 567 3.69 -32.80 -12.47
C GLU A 567 2.87 -33.99 -11.98
N ILE A 568 2.84 -34.20 -10.65
CA ILE A 568 2.05 -35.26 -10.04
C ILE A 568 0.60 -34.79 -9.86
N ILE A 569 0.41 -33.61 -9.28
CA ILE A 569 -0.90 -33.03 -9.02
C ILE A 569 -0.78 -31.52 -8.80
N SER A 570 -1.85 -30.80 -9.12
CA SER A 570 -2.10 -29.41 -8.73
C SER A 570 -3.36 -29.34 -7.84
N PHE A 571 -3.32 -28.56 -6.77
CA PHE A 571 -4.44 -28.37 -5.83
C PHE A 571 -4.43 -26.96 -5.25
N GLY A 572 -5.42 -26.62 -4.42
CA GLY A 572 -5.49 -25.29 -3.82
C GLY A 572 -5.76 -24.21 -4.88
N ASN A 573 -6.68 -24.47 -5.78
CA ASN A 573 -7.12 -23.47 -6.75
C ASN A 573 -8.17 -22.58 -6.05
N ASN A 574 -8.26 -21.29 -6.42
CA ASN A 574 -9.17 -20.28 -5.84
C ASN A 574 -8.74 -19.76 -4.45
N PHE A 575 -7.59 -19.13 -4.33
CA PHE A 575 -7.40 -18.21 -3.20
C PHE A 575 -7.97 -16.84 -3.56
N VAL A 576 -8.22 -16.05 -2.52
CA VAL A 576 -8.70 -14.69 -2.68
C VAL A 576 -7.52 -13.73 -2.83
N GLY A 577 -6.38 -14.07 -2.21
CA GLY A 577 -5.14 -13.35 -2.31
C GLY A 577 -4.00 -14.06 -3.00
N ASP A 578 -2.82 -13.45 -2.93
CA ASP A 578 -1.57 -14.06 -3.40
C ASP A 578 -1.24 -15.30 -2.58
N HIS A 579 -0.78 -16.35 -3.28
CA HIS A 579 -0.40 -17.65 -2.71
C HIS A 579 1.08 -17.63 -2.35
N GLU A 580 1.43 -17.13 -1.17
CA GLU A 580 2.84 -17.02 -0.78
C GLU A 580 3.32 -18.30 -0.06
N GLY A 581 3.86 -18.16 1.14
CA GLY A 581 4.56 -19.20 1.90
C GLY A 581 3.82 -20.52 2.02
N ILE A 582 4.59 -21.60 1.90
CA ILE A 582 4.13 -22.97 2.01
C ILE A 582 4.91 -23.69 3.11
N SER A 583 4.19 -24.27 4.05
CA SER A 583 4.77 -25.04 5.14
C SER A 583 4.10 -26.41 5.26
N ILE A 584 4.82 -27.37 5.85
CA ILE A 584 4.34 -28.74 6.01
C ILE A 584 4.22 -29.04 7.50
N ILE A 585 2.99 -29.19 7.96
CA ILE A 585 2.72 -29.60 9.34
C ILE A 585 2.68 -31.12 9.40
N PHE A 586 3.67 -31.71 10.05
CA PHE A 586 3.71 -33.15 10.32
C PHE A 586 3.38 -33.46 11.79
N LYS A 587 2.18 -33.99 12.03
CA LYS A 587 1.71 -34.46 13.35
C LYS A 587 1.22 -35.90 13.25
N LYS A 588 0.03 -36.20 13.78
CA LYS A 588 -0.64 -37.50 13.55
C LYS A 588 -0.96 -37.68 12.05
N ASN A 589 -1.41 -36.59 11.42
CA ASN A 589 -1.59 -36.47 9.98
C ASN A 589 -0.60 -35.46 9.41
N LYS A 590 -0.49 -35.43 8.09
CA LYS A 590 0.26 -34.42 7.35
C LYS A 590 -0.70 -33.35 6.83
N TYR A 591 -0.29 -32.10 6.92
CA TYR A 591 -1.02 -30.97 6.34
C TYR A 591 -0.08 -30.11 5.52
N ILE A 592 -0.55 -29.67 4.35
CA ILE A 592 0.09 -28.61 3.59
C ILE A 592 -0.62 -27.33 3.96
N VAL A 593 0.14 -26.37 4.47
CA VAL A 593 -0.36 -25.07 4.92
C VAL A 593 0.17 -24.01 3.96
N VAL A 594 -0.73 -23.18 3.46
CA VAL A 594 -0.41 -22.18 2.43
C VAL A 594 -0.94 -20.83 2.89
N SER A 595 -0.09 -19.81 2.82
CA SER A 595 -0.48 -18.43 3.09
C SER A 595 -1.45 -17.92 2.03
N ASP A 596 -2.55 -17.33 2.46
CA ASP A 596 -3.53 -16.58 1.65
C ASP A 596 -3.47 -15.13 2.14
N GLN A 597 -2.52 -14.39 1.58
CA GLN A 597 -1.93 -13.18 2.14
C GLN A 597 -2.93 -12.00 2.10
N GLN A 598 -2.93 -11.19 1.04
CA GLN A 598 -3.92 -10.12 0.86
C GLN A 598 -5.01 -10.58 -0.08
N PRO A 599 -6.31 -10.59 0.30
CA PRO A 599 -6.87 -9.70 1.31
C PRO A 599 -7.25 -10.33 2.67
N ILE A 600 -7.14 -11.65 2.82
CA ILE A 600 -7.79 -12.40 3.91
C ILE A 600 -6.89 -12.59 5.13
N ASN A 601 -5.56 -12.64 4.95
CA ASN A 601 -4.56 -12.89 5.99
C ASN A 601 -4.87 -14.16 6.78
N GLN A 602 -4.95 -15.29 6.07
CA GLN A 602 -5.19 -16.61 6.66
C GLN A 602 -4.17 -17.64 6.14
N PHE A 603 -4.10 -18.76 6.84
CA PHE A 603 -3.38 -19.95 6.40
C PHE A 603 -4.37 -21.05 6.09
N ARG A 604 -4.41 -21.47 4.81
CA ARG A 604 -5.31 -22.52 4.33
C ARG A 604 -4.65 -23.89 4.48
N ILE A 605 -5.45 -24.89 4.81
CA ILE A 605 -4.94 -26.20 5.23
C ILE A 605 -5.49 -27.28 4.31
N PHE A 606 -4.58 -27.97 3.64
CA PHE A 606 -4.87 -29.04 2.70
C PHE A 606 -4.35 -30.36 3.26
N MET A 607 -5.14 -31.43 3.12
CA MET A 607 -4.79 -32.74 3.66
C MET A 607 -4.44 -33.73 2.53
N PRO A 608 -3.17 -34.13 2.37
CA PRO A 608 -2.74 -35.06 1.33
C PRO A 608 -3.50 -36.40 1.36
N GLU A 609 -3.82 -36.93 2.55
CA GLU A 609 -4.57 -38.17 2.74
C GLU A 609 -6.04 -38.09 2.29
N LYS A 610 -6.58 -36.87 2.14
CA LYS A 610 -7.92 -36.60 1.57
C LYS A 610 -7.81 -35.98 0.18
N GLU A 611 -6.87 -36.47 -0.63
CA GLU A 611 -6.62 -36.00 -2.00
C GLU A 611 -6.41 -34.48 -2.09
N TYR A 612 -5.68 -33.92 -1.12
CA TYR A 612 -5.39 -32.48 -1.01
C TYR A 612 -6.64 -31.60 -0.90
N LYS A 613 -7.74 -32.15 -0.37
CA LYS A 613 -8.92 -31.37 -0.01
C LYS A 613 -8.57 -30.36 1.08
N GLU A 614 -9.10 -29.14 0.94
CA GLU A 614 -9.07 -28.14 2.01
C GLU A 614 -9.94 -28.60 3.17
N ILE A 615 -9.35 -28.69 4.35
CA ILE A 615 -10.02 -29.15 5.58
C ILE A 615 -10.31 -27.99 6.54
N GLY A 616 -9.74 -26.82 6.30
CA GLY A 616 -9.96 -25.63 7.11
C GLY A 616 -8.95 -24.53 6.82
N SER A 617 -9.03 -23.47 7.60
CA SER A 617 -8.06 -22.40 7.65
C SER A 617 -7.96 -21.87 9.08
N PHE A 618 -6.82 -21.27 9.42
CA PHE A 618 -6.68 -20.49 10.64
C PHE A 618 -6.22 -19.08 10.30
N PHE A 619 -6.65 -18.14 11.13
CA PHE A 619 -6.33 -16.72 10.98
C PHE A 619 -5.31 -16.35 12.05
N THR A 620 -4.36 -15.50 11.70
CA THR A 620 -3.40 -14.96 12.68
C THR A 620 -3.48 -13.45 12.72
N THR A 621 -2.76 -12.82 13.67
CA THR A 621 -2.52 -11.37 13.66
C THR A 621 -1.27 -10.95 12.89
N SER A 622 -0.63 -11.90 12.19
CA SER A 622 0.42 -11.59 11.22
C SER A 622 -0.18 -10.76 10.08
N ILE A 623 0.55 -9.74 9.65
CA ILE A 623 0.13 -8.85 8.57
C ILE A 623 0.84 -9.31 7.31
N ASP A 624 0.07 -9.60 6.26
CA ASP A 624 0.57 -9.89 4.92
C ASP A 624 1.72 -10.91 4.93
N SER A 625 1.49 -12.07 5.54
CA SER A 625 2.53 -13.08 5.73
C SER A 625 3.02 -13.69 4.41
N ASP A 626 4.28 -13.43 4.08
CA ASP A 626 4.96 -13.99 2.91
C ASP A 626 5.50 -15.39 3.25
N GLY A 627 6.52 -15.54 4.09
CA GLY A 627 7.05 -16.84 4.51
C GLY A 627 6.43 -17.45 5.78
N SER A 628 6.40 -18.78 5.86
CA SER A 628 6.03 -19.52 7.07
C SER A 628 6.73 -20.87 7.18
N ASP A 629 7.01 -21.33 8.40
CA ASP A 629 7.62 -22.63 8.66
C ASP A 629 7.03 -23.29 9.93
N PHE A 630 7.12 -24.62 10.00
CA PHE A 630 6.65 -25.43 11.11
C PHE A 630 7.63 -26.50 11.53
N HIS A 631 7.88 -26.61 12.84
CA HIS A 631 8.58 -27.75 13.41
C HIS A 631 7.75 -28.46 14.50
N PRO A 632 7.62 -29.80 14.49
CA PRO A 632 6.76 -30.53 15.42
C PRO A 632 7.26 -30.56 16.87
N GLY A 633 8.53 -30.23 17.13
CA GLY A 633 9.15 -30.24 18.45
C GLY A 633 9.50 -31.65 18.94
N PRO A 634 9.65 -31.87 20.28
CA PRO A 634 9.25 -30.96 21.36
C PRO A 634 10.23 -29.84 21.67
N PHE A 635 9.74 -28.60 21.83
CA PHE A 635 10.52 -27.47 22.35
C PHE A 635 10.22 -27.23 23.84
N PRO A 636 10.97 -26.36 24.53
CA PRO A 636 10.53 -25.82 25.83
C PRO A 636 9.16 -25.15 25.74
N ALA A 637 8.52 -24.96 26.90
CA ALA A 637 7.28 -24.18 26.97
C ALA A 637 7.51 -22.76 26.40
N PRO A 638 6.54 -22.20 25.64
CA PRO A 638 5.19 -22.73 25.41
C PRO A 638 5.05 -23.67 24.19
N PHE A 639 6.13 -23.95 23.44
CA PHE A 639 6.09 -24.66 22.16
C PHE A 639 6.28 -26.19 22.27
N LYS A 640 5.86 -26.79 23.40
CA LYS A 640 6.09 -28.21 23.69
C LYS A 640 5.60 -29.15 22.59
N ASN A 641 4.49 -28.81 21.95
CA ASN A 641 3.88 -29.61 20.90
C ASN A 641 4.17 -29.07 19.50
N GLY A 642 5.19 -28.23 19.33
CA GLY A 642 5.58 -27.67 18.04
C GLY A 642 5.40 -26.16 17.97
N ILE A 643 6.16 -25.56 17.06
CA ILE A 643 6.20 -24.13 16.78
C ILE A 643 5.86 -23.91 15.31
N PHE A 644 4.99 -22.94 15.05
CA PHE A 644 4.71 -22.38 13.74
C PHE A 644 5.22 -20.95 13.73
N VAL A 645 6.00 -20.59 12.73
CA VAL A 645 6.58 -19.25 12.58
C VAL A 645 6.07 -18.64 11.30
N ALA A 646 5.57 -17.41 11.37
CA ALA A 646 5.07 -16.68 10.21
C ALA A 646 5.72 -15.30 10.13
N MET A 647 6.05 -14.86 8.92
CA MET A 647 6.47 -13.50 8.65
C MET A 647 5.30 -12.52 8.89
N SER A 648 5.60 -11.32 9.38
CA SER A 648 4.63 -10.23 9.46
C SER A 648 5.25 -8.90 9.03
N ASP A 649 4.49 -8.14 8.23
CA ASP A 649 4.82 -6.84 7.64
C ASP A 649 5.17 -5.74 8.68
N ASP A 650 4.99 -6.03 9.97
CA ASP A 650 5.43 -5.19 11.07
C ASP A 650 6.93 -5.36 11.42
N LEU A 651 7.69 -5.99 10.51
CA LEU A 651 9.14 -6.24 10.58
C LEU A 651 9.55 -7.24 11.66
N SER A 652 8.67 -8.21 11.96
CA SER A 652 8.94 -9.29 12.92
C SER A 652 8.39 -10.64 12.45
N PHE A 653 8.96 -11.72 12.97
CA PHE A 653 8.37 -13.04 12.86
C PHE A 653 7.49 -13.31 14.09
N HIS A 654 6.36 -13.97 13.87
CA HIS A 654 5.37 -14.27 14.89
C HIS A 654 5.39 -15.77 15.18
N TYR A 655 5.57 -16.15 16.45
CA TYR A 655 5.63 -17.54 16.86
C TYR A 655 4.32 -17.97 17.51
N PHE A 656 3.80 -19.08 17.00
CA PHE A 656 2.57 -19.70 17.46
C PHE A 656 2.88 -21.12 17.92
N SER A 657 2.17 -21.59 18.93
CA SER A 657 2.23 -23.00 19.29
C SER A 657 1.24 -23.81 18.46
N TRP A 658 1.59 -25.06 18.17
CA TRP A 658 0.66 -26.00 17.54
C TRP A 658 -0.66 -26.14 18.34
N ASP A 659 -0.59 -26.01 19.66
CA ASP A 659 -1.77 -26.13 20.53
C ASP A 659 -2.78 -25.00 20.33
N GLN A 660 -2.33 -23.81 19.91
CA GLN A 660 -3.23 -22.72 19.52
C GLN A 660 -3.80 -22.94 18.12
N ILE A 661 -2.97 -23.39 17.17
CA ILE A 661 -3.35 -23.52 15.76
C ILE A 661 -4.38 -24.64 15.57
N LYS A 662 -4.19 -25.77 16.26
CA LYS A 662 -5.07 -26.95 16.10
C LYS A 662 -6.51 -26.74 16.59
N THR A 663 -6.81 -25.69 17.36
CA THR A 663 -8.20 -25.40 17.79
C THR A 663 -9.00 -24.71 16.69
N SER A 664 -8.33 -24.03 15.77
CA SER A 664 -8.96 -23.24 14.71
C SER A 664 -9.53 -24.07 13.56
N PHE A 665 -9.23 -25.37 13.48
CA PHE A 665 -9.76 -26.29 12.47
C PHE A 665 -9.91 -27.68 13.05
N GLU A 666 -10.96 -28.41 12.65
CA GLU A 666 -11.28 -29.73 13.20
C GLU A 666 -10.18 -30.76 12.86
N VAL A 667 -9.27 -30.98 13.81
CA VAL A 667 -8.27 -32.06 13.75
C VAL A 667 -8.85 -33.31 14.43
N ASP A 668 -9.21 -34.32 13.64
CA ASP A 668 -9.61 -35.67 14.13
C ASP A 668 -8.46 -36.47 14.80
#